data_AF-A0A0H3ZZ34-F1
#
_entry.id   AF-A0A0H3ZZ34-F1
#
_cell.length_a   1.000
_cell.length_b   1.000
_cell.length_c   1.000
_cell.angle_alpha   90.00
_cell.angle_beta   90.00
_cell.angle_gamma   90.00
#
_symmetry.space_group_name_H-M   'P 1'
#
loop_
_entity.id
_entity.type
_entity.pdbx_description
1 polymer ?
#
loop_
_entity_poly.entity_id
_entity_poly.type
_entity_poly.pdbx_seq_one_letter_code
_entity_poly.pdbx_strand_id
1 'polypeptide(L)'
;MSRNNMDTKNTAQKPMRAVNYKHWENNVDCELLICIGSEASTRKAKWFLEEEFKIRWMQAAIGKCTKYEAMQISNPNQPREQIVEWLSASNSNPDEQLAIDELRSYADAYKFNVWPEYEQWASFFSDSFYQNAFDYDGNENYKPPVVVTNAELISNSKRFLNVNQKSVKFLLVGKLPDEQKKIILEELKTHRIKEAKIFRIECKPPENIDIKNGYWAKLKDSFNVVTEFLDVTEELKIIYELANDFPENEDDLLNPKAHLDTVDDVVRRLNESWVRVTNNGKNYVVRKGLDNLGRPYMEFFDYKNFAGYFIHEPLIPTGEFDRTLKPIMENPAIVWLKDERSIRSEYGVTFYPKNVQFYKGRLNAYYGLGVTPIEYEIEVIKPYLDHIEKIICGGNETYFNYVLNWCAHMLQIPEEKPETAIVLKAEPGTGKGTFVKPLGKIIGSHFLHATDAKHIVGKFNKSMENKILVFGDEFFSGSKEASDKLKGKITEETQTIERKGIDTIETPDYARVILASNHENIVRIEMNDRRYLFLEVSNEVMQNHEYFGQLGALVKDETFCSMLADYLLKRDIRGFNPRAVPKTEALAKQKLDNLEPLDKWLLHCLRVGTFCGGGSLEVRLTTSKATESAKTWLDDNKLSVYGDLSRKLGYTLQDFAKRKRIRKDDVLTYVYEFKELEEMRRIFSRKIGYDIEY
;
A
#
# COMPACT_ATOMS: atom_id res chain seq x y z
N MET A 1 -33.04 55.10 -13.29
CA MET A 1 -32.18 56.23 -12.90
C MET A 1 -31.16 55.70 -11.90
N SER A 2 -29.96 55.37 -12.39
CA SER A 2 -28.66 56.05 -12.15
C SER A 2 -27.86 55.33 -11.06
N ARG A 3 -26.96 54.39 -11.40
CA ARG A 3 -25.51 54.56 -11.71
C ARG A 3 -24.69 55.21 -10.59
N ASN A 4 -23.79 54.40 -10.01
CA ASN A 4 -22.37 54.68 -9.67
C ASN A 4 -21.74 53.35 -9.22
N ASN A 5 -21.02 52.60 -10.07
CA ASN A 5 -19.58 52.68 -10.37
C ASN A 5 -18.65 52.65 -9.14
N MET A 6 -18.14 51.46 -8.82
CA MET A 6 -16.74 51.27 -8.41
C MET A 6 -16.19 50.01 -9.08
N ASP A 7 -15.34 50.25 -10.07
CA ASP A 7 -14.49 49.28 -10.74
C ASP A 7 -13.50 48.64 -9.76
N THR A 8 -13.46 47.32 -9.70
CA THR A 8 -12.21 46.58 -9.50
C THR A 8 -12.11 45.53 -10.58
N LYS A 9 -11.16 45.76 -11.50
CA LYS A 9 -10.86 44.89 -12.65
C LYS A 9 -10.43 43.51 -12.14
N ASN A 10 -11.27 42.54 -12.47
CA ASN A 10 -10.96 41.13 -12.41
C ASN A 10 -9.97 40.82 -13.55
N THR A 11 -8.66 40.91 -13.30
CA THR A 11 -7.65 40.37 -14.22
C THR A 11 -7.64 38.85 -14.11
N ALA A 12 -8.55 38.22 -14.83
CA ALA A 12 -8.41 36.83 -15.21
C ALA A 12 -7.11 36.71 -16.03
N GLN A 13 -6.05 36.21 -15.40
CA GLN A 13 -4.88 35.69 -16.10
C GLN A 13 -5.37 34.57 -17.03
N LYS A 14 -5.48 34.87 -18.32
CA LYS A 14 -5.51 33.83 -19.34
C LYS A 14 -4.18 33.07 -19.22
N PRO A 15 -4.18 31.73 -19.11
CA PRO A 15 -2.94 30.97 -19.16
C PRO A 15 -2.27 31.25 -20.50
N MET A 16 -1.03 31.74 -20.46
CA MET A 16 -0.16 31.74 -21.62
C MET A 16 -0.15 30.32 -22.19
N ARG A 17 -0.52 30.19 -23.46
CA ARG A 17 -0.40 28.93 -24.21
C ARG A 17 1.03 28.43 -24.03
N ALA A 18 1.14 27.25 -23.43
CA ALA A 18 2.35 26.46 -23.37
C ALA A 18 3.03 26.50 -24.74
N VAL A 19 4.29 26.94 -24.77
CA VAL A 19 5.20 26.60 -25.86
C VAL A 19 5.05 25.09 -26.07
N ASN A 20 4.79 24.71 -27.32
CA ASN A 20 4.19 23.46 -27.72
C ASN A 20 4.98 22.23 -27.24
N TYR A 21 4.68 21.69 -26.04
CA TYR A 21 5.28 20.49 -25.44
C TYR A 21 5.21 19.25 -26.36
N LYS A 22 4.28 19.23 -27.33
CA LYS A 22 4.13 18.15 -28.32
C LYS A 22 5.31 17.99 -29.27
N HIS A 23 6.18 18.99 -29.44
CA HIS A 23 7.35 18.88 -30.32
C HIS A 23 8.59 18.30 -29.63
N TRP A 24 8.60 18.23 -28.29
CA TRP A 24 9.68 17.61 -27.51
C TRP A 24 9.65 16.08 -27.64
N GLU A 25 8.47 15.47 -27.71
CA GLU A 25 8.30 14.01 -27.81
C GLU A 25 8.68 13.43 -29.19
N ASN A 26 8.84 14.26 -30.22
CA ASN A 26 8.94 13.83 -31.63
C ASN A 26 10.37 13.62 -32.17
N ASN A 27 11.29 13.10 -31.36
CA ASN A 27 12.48 12.40 -31.87
C ASN A 27 13.46 13.23 -32.74
N VAL A 28 13.86 14.42 -32.27
CA VAL A 28 14.91 15.24 -32.92
C VAL A 28 15.92 15.69 -31.86
N ASP A 29 17.22 15.55 -32.16
CA ASP A 29 18.33 16.04 -31.32
C ASP A 29 18.18 17.57 -31.14
N CYS A 30 17.76 18.00 -29.94
CA CYS A 30 17.67 19.41 -29.56
C CYS A 30 18.71 19.68 -28.46
N GLU A 31 19.49 20.74 -28.59
CA GLU A 31 20.36 21.21 -27.50
C GLU A 31 19.51 21.87 -26.42
N LEU A 32 19.37 21.19 -25.29
CA LEU A 32 18.66 21.72 -24.12
C LEU A 32 19.62 22.58 -23.30
N LEU A 33 19.16 23.76 -22.86
CA LEU A 33 19.94 24.71 -22.04
C LEU A 33 19.24 24.96 -20.70
N ILE A 34 19.73 24.35 -19.62
CA ILE A 34 19.08 24.41 -18.30
C ILE A 34 19.75 25.48 -17.44
N CYS A 35 18.99 26.48 -16.97
CA CYS A 35 19.49 27.57 -16.12
C CYS A 35 19.41 27.22 -14.63
N ILE A 36 20.53 27.08 -13.93
CA ILE A 36 20.55 26.68 -12.51
C ILE A 36 21.24 27.75 -11.65
N GLY A 37 20.57 28.21 -10.58
CA GLY A 37 21.04 29.30 -9.70
C GLY A 37 19.97 29.77 -8.71
N SER A 38 20.19 30.87 -7.96
CA SER A 38 19.13 31.41 -7.08
C SER A 38 17.85 31.73 -7.85
N GLU A 39 16.66 31.59 -7.25
CA GLU A 39 15.39 31.71 -7.97
C GLU A 39 15.18 33.09 -8.63
N ALA A 40 15.74 34.14 -8.01
CA ALA A 40 15.77 35.49 -8.56
C ALA A 40 16.75 35.61 -9.75
N SER A 41 17.88 34.91 -9.70
CA SER A 41 18.87 34.86 -10.78
C SER A 41 18.38 34.05 -11.97
N THR A 42 17.74 32.89 -11.74
CA THR A 42 17.21 32.02 -12.81
C THR A 42 16.02 32.66 -13.52
N ARG A 43 15.14 33.39 -12.81
CA ARG A 43 14.05 34.14 -13.44
C ARG A 43 14.56 35.29 -14.31
N LYS A 44 15.59 36.01 -13.86
CA LYS A 44 16.23 37.09 -14.65
C LYS A 44 16.97 36.55 -15.87
N ALA A 45 17.72 35.45 -15.72
CA ALA A 45 18.41 34.80 -16.82
C ALA A 45 17.44 34.21 -17.85
N LYS A 46 16.35 33.57 -17.41
CA LYS A 46 15.29 33.07 -18.29
C LYS A 46 14.62 34.19 -19.08
N TRP A 47 14.20 35.26 -18.42
CA TRP A 47 13.62 36.42 -19.09
C TRP A 47 14.60 37.05 -20.08
N PHE A 48 15.87 37.24 -19.70
CA PHE A 48 16.90 37.80 -20.57
C PHE A 48 17.14 36.94 -21.82
N LEU A 49 17.30 35.62 -21.66
CA LEU A 49 17.49 34.69 -22.77
C LEU A 49 16.26 34.67 -23.68
N GLU A 50 15.05 34.59 -23.13
CA GLU A 50 13.80 34.61 -23.90
C GLU A 50 13.62 35.92 -24.70
N GLU A 51 14.02 37.07 -24.15
CA GLU A 51 13.97 38.37 -24.84
C GLU A 51 15.09 38.54 -25.89
N GLU A 52 16.32 38.06 -25.65
CA GLU A 52 17.42 38.08 -26.64
C GLU A 52 17.12 37.16 -27.83
N PHE A 53 16.55 35.97 -27.56
CA PHE A 53 16.07 35.06 -28.59
C PHE A 53 14.91 35.64 -29.41
N LYS A 54 13.96 36.35 -28.78
CA LYS A 54 12.88 37.05 -29.49
C LYS A 54 13.41 38.15 -30.40
N ILE A 55 14.37 38.94 -29.94
CA ILE A 55 14.93 40.05 -30.72
C ILE A 55 15.77 39.54 -31.90
N ARG A 56 16.57 38.49 -31.73
CA ARG A 56 17.30 37.87 -32.85
C ARG A 56 16.39 37.11 -33.82
N TRP A 57 15.31 36.49 -33.34
CA TRP A 57 14.28 35.93 -34.21
C TRP A 57 13.57 37.03 -35.00
N MET A 58 13.26 38.17 -34.38
CA MET A 58 12.70 39.35 -35.05
C MET A 58 13.70 39.94 -36.06
N GLN A 59 14.99 40.05 -35.75
CA GLN A 59 16.03 40.51 -36.67
C GLN A 59 16.24 39.53 -37.85
N ALA A 60 16.19 38.22 -37.60
CA ALA A 60 16.25 37.18 -38.63
C ALA A 60 14.97 37.13 -39.50
N ALA A 61 13.80 37.42 -38.92
CA ALA A 61 12.53 37.56 -39.65
C ALA A 61 12.52 38.83 -40.52
N ILE A 62 12.99 39.97 -40.00
CA ILE A 62 13.17 41.23 -40.73
C ILE A 62 14.19 41.05 -41.87
N GLY A 63 15.27 40.29 -41.65
CA GLY A 63 16.23 39.92 -42.70
C GLY A 63 15.68 38.96 -43.76
N LYS A 64 14.64 38.18 -43.43
CA LYS A 64 13.97 37.23 -44.36
C LYS A 64 12.80 37.85 -45.14
N CYS A 65 12.28 39.02 -44.74
CA CYS A 65 11.22 39.73 -45.46
C CYS A 65 11.59 40.15 -46.90
N THR A 66 12.86 40.08 -47.31
CA THR A 66 13.31 40.55 -48.64
C THR A 66 13.50 39.47 -49.72
N LYS A 67 13.07 38.22 -49.56
CA LYS A 67 13.27 37.26 -50.68
C LYS A 67 12.27 36.14 -50.94
N TYR A 68 11.18 35.96 -50.17
CA TYR A 68 10.28 34.82 -50.44
C TYR A 68 8.77 35.05 -50.33
N GLU A 69 8.28 36.19 -49.81
CA GLU A 69 6.83 36.39 -49.56
C GLU A 69 6.17 37.47 -50.43
N ALA A 70 6.83 37.88 -51.52
CA ALA A 70 6.24 38.69 -52.59
C ALA A 70 5.36 37.87 -53.57
N MET A 71 5.03 36.60 -53.30
CA MET A 71 4.52 35.73 -54.36
C MET A 71 3.28 34.86 -54.08
N GLN A 72 2.68 34.82 -52.88
CA GLN A 72 1.45 34.02 -52.68
C GLN A 72 0.30 34.78 -52.00
N ILE A 73 -0.80 34.88 -52.75
CA ILE A 73 -1.95 35.76 -52.59
C ILE A 73 -3.16 35.01 -51.98
N SER A 74 -4.05 35.78 -51.35
CA SER A 74 -5.51 35.61 -51.16
C SER A 74 -6.08 34.72 -50.05
N ASN A 75 -6.87 35.40 -49.20
CA ASN A 75 -7.71 34.94 -48.09
C ASN A 75 -9.10 34.52 -48.62
N PRO A 76 -9.90 33.63 -47.99
CA PRO A 76 -10.72 34.03 -46.82
C PRO A 76 -11.07 32.89 -45.83
N ASN A 77 -10.81 33.09 -44.52
CA ASN A 77 -11.75 32.83 -43.40
C ASN A 77 -11.06 33.18 -42.05
N GLN A 78 -11.54 34.24 -41.39
CA GLN A 78 -10.96 35.06 -40.30
C GLN A 78 -10.60 34.33 -38.99
N PRO A 79 -9.46 34.68 -38.31
CA PRO A 79 -9.43 35.44 -37.04
C PRO A 79 -8.15 36.33 -36.90
N ARG A 80 -8.23 37.65 -37.19
CA ARG A 80 -7.03 38.50 -37.43
C ARG A 80 -7.27 40.03 -37.38
N GLU A 81 -8.40 40.50 -36.85
CA GLU A 81 -8.97 41.79 -37.31
C GLU A 81 -8.40 43.08 -36.69
N GLN A 82 -7.77 43.10 -35.50
CA GLN A 82 -7.26 44.37 -34.95
C GLN A 82 -5.90 44.83 -35.52
N ILE A 83 -5.09 43.92 -36.05
CA ILE A 83 -3.82 44.27 -36.74
C ILE A 83 -4.11 44.65 -38.20
N VAL A 84 -5.18 44.08 -38.77
CA VAL A 84 -5.68 44.42 -40.11
C VAL A 84 -6.35 45.79 -40.12
N GLU A 85 -7.08 46.19 -39.07
CA GLU A 85 -7.73 47.52 -39.01
C GLU A 85 -6.72 48.68 -39.09
N TRP A 86 -5.49 48.48 -38.60
CA TRP A 86 -4.40 49.45 -38.72
C TRP A 86 -3.77 49.47 -40.12
N LEU A 87 -3.69 48.29 -40.76
CA LEU A 87 -3.11 48.13 -42.09
C LEU A 87 -4.13 48.37 -43.23
N SER A 88 -5.43 48.51 -42.93
CA SER A 88 -6.51 48.64 -43.93
C SER A 88 -7.02 50.08 -44.13
N ALA A 89 -6.45 51.07 -43.45
CA ALA A 89 -6.87 52.46 -43.60
C ALA A 89 -6.13 53.28 -44.69
N SER A 90 -5.19 52.71 -45.45
CA SER A 90 -4.37 53.49 -46.42
C SER A 90 -4.37 52.91 -47.83
N ASN A 91 -5.53 52.92 -48.47
CA ASN A 91 -5.72 52.44 -49.85
C ASN A 91 -5.36 53.49 -50.93
N SER A 92 -4.27 54.25 -50.76
CA SER A 92 -3.77 55.18 -51.79
C SER A 92 -2.44 55.84 -51.41
N ASN A 93 -1.31 55.23 -51.81
CA ASN A 93 0.01 55.85 -52.06
C ASN A 93 0.66 56.70 -50.93
N PRO A 94 1.91 57.14 -51.13
CA PRO A 94 3.17 56.52 -50.66
C PRO A 94 3.46 56.78 -49.16
N ASP A 95 4.19 55.87 -48.51
CA ASP A 95 5.30 56.16 -47.57
C ASP A 95 5.61 54.94 -46.70
N GLU A 96 6.42 54.03 -47.26
CA GLU A 96 7.16 52.97 -46.55
C GLU A 96 7.92 53.50 -45.32
N GLN A 97 8.34 54.77 -45.39
CA GLN A 97 9.02 55.48 -44.31
C GLN A 97 8.12 55.66 -43.08
N LEU A 98 6.81 55.88 -43.28
CA LEU A 98 5.85 56.11 -42.20
C LEU A 98 5.60 54.83 -41.38
N ALA A 99 5.53 53.66 -42.02
CA ALA A 99 5.36 52.37 -41.34
C ALA A 99 6.62 51.94 -40.56
N ILE A 100 7.81 52.27 -41.07
CA ILE A 100 9.09 52.08 -40.38
C ILE A 100 9.22 53.05 -39.20
N ASP A 101 8.81 54.31 -39.36
CA ASP A 101 8.84 55.32 -38.31
C ASP A 101 7.77 55.08 -37.23
N GLU A 102 6.62 54.48 -37.57
CA GLU A 102 5.60 54.04 -36.62
C GLU A 102 6.00 52.76 -35.86
N LEU A 103 6.69 51.80 -36.50
CA LEU A 103 7.31 50.65 -35.81
C LEU A 103 8.44 51.08 -34.87
N ARG A 104 9.23 52.08 -35.27
CA ARG A 104 10.23 52.72 -34.41
C ARG A 104 9.58 53.53 -33.28
N SER A 105 8.50 54.25 -33.55
CA SER A 105 7.71 54.97 -32.54
C SER A 105 7.00 54.02 -31.58
N TYR A 106 6.54 52.84 -32.02
CA TYR A 106 6.02 51.77 -31.17
C TYR A 106 7.12 51.14 -30.31
N ALA A 107 8.31 50.90 -30.87
CA ALA A 107 9.48 50.48 -30.10
C ALA A 107 9.90 51.55 -29.07
N ASP A 108 9.89 52.83 -29.41
CA ASP A 108 10.25 53.95 -28.52
C ASP A 108 9.16 54.22 -27.46
N ALA A 109 7.87 54.13 -27.79
CA ALA A 109 6.74 54.33 -26.87
C ALA A 109 6.63 53.22 -25.80
N TYR A 110 7.06 52.00 -26.13
CA TYR A 110 7.20 50.89 -25.18
C TYR A 110 8.58 50.83 -24.50
N LYS A 111 9.42 51.86 -24.67
CA LYS A 111 10.79 51.97 -24.11
C LYS A 111 11.72 50.80 -24.48
N PHE A 112 11.70 50.33 -25.73
CA PHE A 112 12.75 49.44 -26.23
C PHE A 112 14.08 50.17 -26.47
N ASN A 113 14.08 51.50 -26.53
CA ASN A 113 15.26 52.32 -26.26
C ASN A 113 15.22 52.77 -24.79
N VAL A 114 15.76 51.96 -23.88
CA VAL A 114 16.79 52.31 -22.89
C VAL A 114 17.01 51.03 -22.09
N TRP A 115 17.92 50.18 -22.56
CA TRP A 115 19.01 49.74 -21.69
C TRP A 115 20.29 49.89 -22.51
N PRO A 116 21.22 50.78 -22.11
CA PRO A 116 22.58 50.82 -22.64
C PRO A 116 23.31 49.46 -22.53
N GLU A 117 22.73 48.53 -21.77
CA GLU A 117 23.20 47.17 -21.51
C GLU A 117 22.84 46.16 -22.63
N TYR A 118 21.89 46.43 -23.54
CA TYR A 118 21.42 45.41 -24.50
C TYR A 118 22.47 45.05 -25.58
N GLU A 119 23.10 46.05 -26.22
CA GLU A 119 24.19 45.82 -27.19
C GLU A 119 25.45 45.22 -26.52
N GLN A 120 25.66 45.49 -25.23
CA GLN A 120 26.81 45.00 -24.47
C GLN A 120 26.70 43.50 -24.14
N TRP A 121 25.48 43.00 -23.88
CA TRP A 121 25.21 41.58 -23.68
C TRP A 121 25.16 40.78 -25.00
N ALA A 122 24.61 41.35 -26.08
CA ALA A 122 24.54 40.67 -27.39
C ALA A 122 25.94 40.35 -27.98
N SER A 123 26.95 41.18 -27.68
CA SER A 123 28.37 40.92 -28.02
C SER A 123 29.09 39.97 -27.03
N PHE A 124 28.54 39.73 -25.85
CA PHE A 124 29.11 38.83 -24.83
C PHE A 124 28.86 37.35 -25.18
N PHE A 125 27.74 37.04 -25.82
CA PHE A 125 27.42 35.67 -26.26
C PHE A 125 27.88 35.35 -27.70
N SER A 126 28.29 36.34 -28.50
CA SER A 126 28.44 36.17 -29.97
C SER A 126 29.65 35.36 -30.43
N ASP A 127 30.74 35.27 -29.66
CA ASP A 127 32.02 34.81 -30.25
C ASP A 127 32.48 33.42 -29.78
N SER A 128 31.87 32.81 -28.75
CA SER A 128 32.24 31.45 -28.31
C SER A 128 31.05 30.55 -27.92
N PHE A 129 29.95 31.14 -27.42
CA PHE A 129 28.76 30.40 -26.97
C PHE A 129 27.90 29.90 -28.15
N TYR A 130 27.87 30.68 -29.24
CA TYR A 130 27.02 30.41 -30.40
C TYR A 130 27.75 29.84 -31.63
N GLN A 131 29.08 29.99 -31.77
CA GLN A 131 29.82 29.42 -32.92
C GLN A 131 29.75 27.89 -32.99
N ASN A 132 29.51 27.21 -31.87
CA ASN A 132 29.36 25.74 -31.81
C ASN A 132 27.90 25.28 -31.63
N ALA A 133 26.93 26.20 -31.66
CA ALA A 133 25.49 25.89 -31.61
C ALA A 133 24.78 26.20 -32.94
N PHE A 134 25.46 26.93 -33.83
CA PHE A 134 24.99 27.29 -35.16
C PHE A 134 25.97 26.76 -36.21
N ASP A 135 25.86 25.48 -36.56
CA ASP A 135 26.35 25.06 -37.88
C ASP A 135 25.52 25.80 -38.91
N TYR A 136 26.20 26.62 -39.71
CA TYR A 136 25.63 27.52 -40.72
C TYR A 136 25.13 26.75 -41.96
N ASP A 137 24.64 25.52 -41.79
CA ASP A 137 24.12 24.69 -42.87
C ASP A 137 22.61 24.90 -43.01
N GLY A 138 22.21 26.09 -43.45
CA GLY A 138 21.00 26.37 -44.25
C GLY A 138 19.68 25.64 -43.98
N ASN A 139 19.43 25.07 -42.79
CA ASN A 139 18.34 24.13 -42.58
C ASN A 139 17.11 24.81 -41.95
N GLU A 140 15.93 24.51 -42.47
CA GLU A 140 14.63 25.13 -42.16
C GLU A 140 14.09 24.82 -40.74
N ASN A 141 14.87 24.20 -39.85
CA ASN A 141 14.43 23.71 -38.54
C ASN A 141 15.16 24.39 -37.37
N TYR A 142 15.07 25.72 -37.28
CA TYR A 142 15.51 26.43 -36.08
C TYR A 142 14.53 26.20 -34.92
N LYS A 143 15.02 25.72 -33.77
CA LYS A 143 14.24 25.55 -32.53
C LYS A 143 14.97 26.18 -31.34
N PRO A 144 14.33 27.07 -30.57
CA PRO A 144 14.99 27.71 -29.44
C PRO A 144 15.26 26.71 -28.30
N PRO A 145 16.36 26.88 -27.53
CA PRO A 145 16.64 26.05 -26.37
C PRO A 145 15.56 26.26 -25.30
N VAL A 146 15.22 25.20 -24.56
CA VAL A 146 14.24 25.30 -23.46
C VAL A 146 14.92 25.65 -22.16
N VAL A 147 14.54 26.80 -21.59
CA VAL A 147 15.09 27.31 -20.33
C VAL A 147 14.20 26.93 -19.15
N VAL A 148 14.74 26.13 -18.24
CA VAL A 148 14.05 25.65 -17.02
C VAL A 148 14.61 26.37 -15.79
N THR A 149 13.74 26.77 -14.86
CA THR A 149 14.11 27.38 -13.57
C THR A 149 14.22 26.35 -12.44
N ASN A 150 14.87 26.72 -11.32
CA ASN A 150 14.98 25.86 -10.14
C ASN A 150 13.62 25.38 -9.59
N ALA A 151 12.60 26.23 -9.55
CA ALA A 151 11.26 25.86 -9.09
C ALA A 151 10.56 24.90 -10.06
N GLU A 152 10.78 25.05 -11.37
CA GLU A 152 10.27 24.13 -12.39
C GLU A 152 10.98 22.77 -12.33
N LEU A 153 12.28 22.74 -11.99
CA LEU A 153 13.05 21.51 -11.74
C LEU A 153 12.51 20.73 -10.52
N ILE A 154 12.20 21.43 -9.42
CA ILE A 154 11.68 20.81 -8.19
C ILE A 154 10.22 20.35 -8.33
N SER A 155 9.39 21.13 -9.04
CA SER A 155 7.96 20.82 -9.21
C SER A 155 7.65 19.80 -10.31
N ASN A 156 8.49 19.71 -11.36
CA ASN A 156 8.34 18.74 -12.45
C ASN A 156 9.40 17.63 -12.36
N SER A 157 9.41 16.89 -11.25
CA SER A 157 10.33 15.76 -10.99
C SER A 157 10.22 14.56 -11.93
N LYS A 158 9.57 14.72 -13.10
CA LYS A 158 9.60 13.77 -14.21
C LYS A 158 9.63 14.51 -15.53
N ARG A 159 10.78 14.41 -16.24
CA ARG A 159 10.97 14.70 -17.68
C ARG A 159 11.24 16.16 -18.07
N PHE A 160 12.35 16.71 -17.59
CA PHE A 160 13.02 17.81 -18.31
C PHE A 160 14.07 17.30 -19.33
N LEU A 161 14.34 16.00 -19.38
CA LEU A 161 15.23 15.36 -20.35
C LEU A 161 14.42 14.49 -21.32
N ASN A 162 14.85 14.42 -22.59
CA ASN A 162 14.26 13.50 -23.56
C ASN A 162 14.92 12.11 -23.46
N VAL A 163 14.12 11.05 -23.59
CA VAL A 163 14.57 9.64 -23.58
C VAL A 163 15.62 9.30 -24.65
N ASN A 164 15.70 10.10 -25.73
CA ASN A 164 16.60 9.85 -26.86
C ASN A 164 17.80 10.83 -26.94
N GLN A 165 18.01 11.65 -25.91
CA GLN A 165 19.03 12.71 -25.92
C GLN A 165 20.45 12.14 -25.72
N LYS A 166 21.38 12.47 -26.62
CA LYS A 166 22.77 11.98 -26.56
C LYS A 166 23.70 12.81 -25.67
N SER A 167 23.42 14.11 -25.52
CA SER A 167 24.21 15.05 -24.72
C SER A 167 23.36 16.22 -24.24
N VAL A 168 23.71 16.83 -23.10
CA VAL A 168 22.99 17.98 -22.51
C VAL A 168 23.95 19.11 -22.17
N LYS A 169 23.51 20.36 -22.37
CA LYS A 169 24.24 21.57 -21.98
C LYS A 169 23.54 22.25 -20.79
N PHE A 170 24.25 22.50 -19.71
CA PHE A 170 23.73 23.24 -18.56
C PHE A 170 24.30 24.66 -18.56
N LEU A 171 23.49 25.66 -18.23
CA LEU A 171 23.93 27.02 -17.96
C LEU A 171 23.76 27.31 -16.46
N LEU A 172 24.87 27.41 -15.74
CA LEU A 172 24.91 27.67 -14.31
C LEU A 172 25.14 29.15 -14.03
N VAL A 173 24.20 29.77 -13.34
CA VAL A 173 24.29 31.15 -12.86
C VAL A 173 24.59 31.12 -11.37
N GLY A 174 25.88 31.09 -11.03
CA GLY A 174 26.37 31.01 -9.64
C GLY A 174 26.88 29.62 -9.24
N LYS A 175 26.73 29.24 -7.95
CA LYS A 175 27.18 27.94 -7.41
C LYS A 175 25.99 26.98 -7.35
N LEU A 176 26.19 25.75 -7.81
CA LEU A 176 25.20 24.66 -7.72
C LEU A 176 25.20 24.09 -6.30
N PRO A 177 24.05 24.06 -5.59
CA PRO A 177 23.93 23.35 -4.32
C PRO A 177 24.10 21.83 -4.50
N ASP A 178 24.76 21.15 -3.55
CA ASP A 178 25.08 19.72 -3.65
C ASP A 178 23.83 18.82 -3.79
N GLU A 179 22.74 19.19 -3.11
CA GLU A 179 21.45 18.48 -3.21
C GLU A 179 20.85 18.57 -4.62
N GLN A 180 21.00 19.71 -5.30
CA GLN A 180 20.55 19.88 -6.68
C GLN A 180 21.48 19.18 -7.66
N LYS A 181 22.79 19.16 -7.39
CA LYS A 181 23.78 18.38 -8.16
C LYS A 181 23.40 16.90 -8.14
N LYS A 182 23.03 16.36 -6.99
CA LYS A 182 22.58 14.96 -6.83
C LYS A 182 21.34 14.66 -7.67
N ILE A 183 20.31 15.50 -7.62
CA ILE A 183 19.08 15.34 -8.40
C ILE A 183 19.38 15.32 -9.91
N ILE A 184 20.24 16.23 -10.38
CA ILE A 184 20.63 16.29 -11.79
C ILE A 184 21.39 15.05 -12.20
N LEU A 185 22.35 14.59 -11.38
CA LEU A 185 23.11 13.37 -11.64
C LEU A 185 22.23 12.12 -11.64
N GLU A 186 21.26 12.02 -10.73
CA GLU A 186 20.26 10.92 -10.74
C GLU A 186 19.38 10.95 -12.00
N GLU A 187 19.00 12.12 -12.49
CA GLU A 187 18.23 12.25 -13.73
C GLU A 187 19.06 11.98 -14.98
N LEU A 188 20.31 12.44 -15.03
CA LEU A 188 21.26 12.11 -16.10
C LEU A 188 21.57 10.59 -16.12
N LYS A 189 21.68 9.96 -14.94
CA LYS A 189 21.78 8.51 -14.77
C LYS A 189 20.53 7.81 -15.28
N THR A 190 19.34 8.30 -14.94
CA THR A 190 18.05 7.77 -15.40
C THR A 190 17.95 7.81 -16.93
N HIS A 191 18.46 8.87 -17.55
CA HIS A 191 18.43 9.12 -18.99
C HIS A 191 19.70 8.66 -19.76
N ARG A 192 20.70 8.09 -19.08
CA ARG A 192 21.97 7.53 -19.62
C ARG A 192 22.80 8.51 -20.47
N ILE A 193 22.95 9.73 -19.99
CA ILE A 193 23.83 10.73 -20.61
C ILE A 193 25.23 10.58 -20.01
N LYS A 194 26.21 10.22 -20.84
CA LYS A 194 27.60 9.95 -20.41
C LYS A 194 28.42 11.23 -20.20
N GLU A 195 28.12 12.28 -20.96
CA GLU A 195 28.84 13.54 -20.91
C GLU A 195 27.86 14.71 -20.79
N ALA A 196 28.15 15.64 -19.88
CA ALA A 196 27.41 16.89 -19.73
C ALA A 196 28.37 18.08 -19.83
N LYS A 197 28.01 19.08 -20.65
CA LYS A 197 28.77 20.34 -20.70
C LYS A 197 28.11 21.36 -19.81
N ILE A 198 28.85 21.91 -18.85
CA ILE A 198 28.36 22.92 -17.93
C ILE A 198 29.02 24.25 -18.27
N PHE A 199 28.21 25.25 -18.56
CA PHE A 199 28.65 26.63 -18.75
C PHE A 199 28.35 27.39 -17.46
N ARG A 200 29.36 27.73 -16.68
CA ARG A 200 29.21 28.48 -15.43
C ARG A 200 29.53 29.95 -15.66
N ILE A 201 28.61 30.82 -15.30
CA ILE A 201 28.83 32.26 -15.29
C ILE A 201 29.28 32.66 -13.88
N GLU A 202 30.56 33.01 -13.73
CA GLU A 202 31.12 33.59 -12.51
C GLU A 202 31.09 35.11 -12.60
N CYS A 203 30.51 35.77 -11.60
CA CYS A 203 30.57 37.22 -11.46
C CYS A 203 31.61 37.57 -10.39
N LYS A 204 32.73 38.19 -10.78
CA LYS A 204 33.67 38.79 -9.82
C LYS A 204 33.30 40.26 -9.63
N PRO A 205 32.89 40.71 -8.44
CA PRO A 205 32.67 42.13 -8.21
C PRO A 205 34.01 42.88 -8.34
N PRO A 206 34.10 43.98 -9.11
CA PRO A 206 35.35 44.73 -9.23
C PRO A 206 35.75 45.34 -7.88
N GLU A 207 37.01 45.17 -7.47
CA GLU A 207 37.52 45.49 -6.11
C GLU A 207 37.60 46.99 -5.77
N ASN A 208 37.20 47.92 -6.66
CA ASN A 208 37.10 49.35 -6.34
C ASN A 208 36.07 50.03 -7.26
N ILE A 209 35.01 50.62 -6.69
CA ILE A 209 33.95 51.30 -7.45
C ILE A 209 33.80 52.75 -6.98
N ASP A 210 34.17 53.69 -7.85
CA ASP A 210 33.77 55.10 -7.78
C ASP A 210 32.46 55.28 -8.57
N ILE A 211 31.43 55.80 -7.91
CA ILE A 211 30.01 55.62 -8.25
C ILE A 211 29.53 56.50 -9.42
N LYS A 212 30.39 57.32 -10.04
CA LYS A 212 29.90 58.41 -10.91
C LYS A 212 30.00 58.24 -12.43
N ASN A 213 30.60 57.21 -13.00
CA ASN A 213 30.59 57.03 -14.46
C ASN A 213 30.63 55.54 -14.88
N GLY A 214 29.60 55.08 -15.60
CA GLY A 214 29.66 53.86 -16.41
C GLY A 214 29.62 52.54 -15.64
N TYR A 215 28.63 52.37 -14.75
CA TYR A 215 28.44 51.17 -13.91
C TYR A 215 28.41 49.85 -14.71
N TRP A 216 27.92 49.85 -15.95
CA TRP A 216 27.65 48.63 -16.72
C TRP A 216 28.70 48.24 -17.76
N ALA A 217 29.43 49.20 -18.34
CA ALA A 217 30.49 48.91 -19.31
C ALA A 217 31.69 48.18 -18.68
N LYS A 218 31.96 48.42 -17.39
CA LYS A 218 32.98 47.69 -16.60
C LYS A 218 32.50 46.33 -16.08
N LEU A 219 31.19 46.08 -16.07
CA LEU A 219 30.60 44.81 -15.66
C LEU A 219 30.80 43.71 -16.71
N LYS A 220 30.97 44.07 -17.99
CA LYS A 220 31.32 43.13 -19.07
C LYS A 220 32.62 42.37 -18.79
N ASP A 221 33.62 43.04 -18.21
CA ASP A 221 34.91 42.45 -17.82
C ASP A 221 34.84 41.68 -16.48
N SER A 222 33.68 41.71 -15.82
CA SER A 222 33.46 41.13 -14.48
C SER A 222 32.80 39.74 -14.52
N PHE A 223 32.27 39.35 -15.68
CA PHE A 223 31.65 38.03 -15.90
C PHE A 223 32.61 37.12 -16.67
N ASN A 224 33.05 36.04 -16.04
CA ASN A 224 33.78 34.97 -16.71
C ASN A 224 32.83 33.79 -16.95
N VAL A 225 32.72 33.35 -18.21
CA VAL A 225 32.08 32.07 -18.55
C VAL A 225 33.15 30.99 -18.46
N VAL A 226 33.10 30.22 -17.38
CA VAL A 226 33.92 29.02 -17.21
C VAL A 226 33.16 27.87 -17.85
N THR A 227 33.76 27.23 -18.85
CA THR A 227 33.22 25.97 -19.39
C THR A 227 33.83 24.83 -18.61
N GLU A 228 32.99 24.06 -17.93
CA GLU A 228 33.36 22.86 -17.19
C GLU A 228 32.79 21.65 -17.92
N PHE A 229 33.64 20.67 -18.20
CA PHE A 229 33.23 19.39 -18.75
C PHE A 229 33.02 18.44 -17.58
N LEU A 230 31.80 17.90 -17.48
CA LEU A 230 31.45 16.95 -16.45
C LEU A 230 31.40 15.55 -17.06
N ASP A 231 32.29 14.67 -16.64
CA ASP A 231 32.14 13.23 -16.83
C ASP A 231 31.17 12.71 -15.77
N VAL A 232 29.96 12.38 -16.22
CA VAL A 232 28.87 11.93 -15.34
C VAL A 232 29.24 10.62 -14.65
N THR A 233 30.07 9.79 -15.30
CA THR A 233 30.51 8.49 -14.79
C THR A 233 31.50 8.65 -13.64
N GLU A 234 32.46 9.58 -13.75
CA GLU A 234 33.41 9.86 -12.67
C GLU A 234 32.74 10.50 -11.45
N GLU A 235 31.80 11.41 -11.65
CA GLU A 235 31.06 12.04 -10.56
C GLU A 235 30.15 11.07 -9.81
N LEU A 236 29.52 10.13 -10.52
CA LEU A 236 28.75 9.05 -9.90
C LEU A 236 29.65 8.14 -9.06
N LYS A 237 30.87 7.82 -9.52
CA LYS A 237 31.84 7.04 -8.72
C LYS A 237 32.15 7.73 -7.39
N ILE A 238 32.43 9.03 -7.40
CA ILE A 238 32.72 9.79 -6.17
C ILE A 238 31.54 9.73 -5.18
N ILE A 239 30.30 9.82 -5.68
CA ILE A 239 29.10 9.70 -4.84
C ILE A 239 28.96 8.30 -4.25
N TYR A 240 29.25 7.25 -5.03
CA TYR A 240 29.21 5.86 -4.56
C TYR A 240 30.36 5.52 -3.60
N GLU A 241 31.55 6.11 -3.76
CA GLU A 241 32.67 6.04 -2.81
C GLU A 241 32.27 6.62 -1.44
N LEU A 242 31.57 7.75 -1.44
CA LEU A 242 31.07 8.36 -0.21
C LEU A 242 29.94 7.56 0.45
N ALA A 243 29.21 6.74 -0.32
CA ALA A 243 28.08 5.94 0.14
C ALA A 243 28.42 4.49 0.54
N ASN A 244 29.66 4.03 0.30
CA ASN A 244 30.10 2.63 0.49
C ASN A 244 29.23 1.58 -0.26
N ASP A 245 28.72 1.93 -1.45
CA ASP A 245 27.80 1.09 -2.22
C ASP A 245 28.26 0.97 -3.68
N PHE A 246 29.33 0.19 -3.93
CA PHE A 246 29.94 0.07 -5.26
C PHE A 246 29.32 -1.04 -6.10
N PRO A 247 28.89 -0.76 -7.34
CA PRO A 247 28.63 -1.81 -8.33
C PRO A 247 29.94 -2.44 -8.84
N GLU A 248 29.93 -3.74 -9.13
CA GLU A 248 31.12 -4.52 -9.55
C GLU A 248 31.62 -4.19 -10.97
N ASN A 249 30.77 -3.62 -11.84
CA ASN A 249 31.13 -3.16 -13.19
C ASN A 249 30.87 -1.66 -13.39
N GLU A 250 31.74 -0.99 -14.16
CA GLU A 250 31.57 0.41 -14.59
C GLU A 250 30.28 0.64 -15.39
N ASP A 251 29.83 -0.35 -16.16
CA ASP A 251 28.62 -0.29 -16.96
C ASP A 251 27.31 -0.32 -16.11
N ASP A 252 27.38 -0.77 -14.86
CA ASP A 252 26.24 -0.81 -13.93
C ASP A 252 25.94 0.56 -13.29
N LEU A 253 26.82 1.55 -13.47
CA LEU A 253 26.63 2.93 -12.98
C LEU A 253 25.50 3.66 -13.71
N LEU A 254 25.09 3.19 -14.90
CA LEU A 254 24.01 3.73 -15.71
C LEU A 254 22.97 2.62 -15.94
N ASN A 255 21.68 2.89 -15.72
CA ASN A 255 20.63 1.87 -15.97
C ASN A 255 20.68 1.37 -17.45
N PRO A 256 20.40 0.08 -17.76
CA PRO A 256 20.54 -0.54 -19.11
C PRO A 256 19.39 -0.26 -20.09
N LYS A 257 19.69 0.01 -21.38
CA LYS A 257 18.78 0.66 -22.38
C LYS A 257 17.88 -0.41 -22.94
N ALA A 258 16.57 -0.24 -22.86
CA ALA A 258 15.62 -1.20 -23.41
C ALA A 258 15.78 -1.45 -24.94
N HIS A 259 16.57 -0.64 -25.67
CA HIS A 259 16.95 -0.84 -27.07
C HIS A 259 18.37 -1.43 -27.28
N LEU A 260 19.04 -1.85 -26.20
CA LEU A 260 20.36 -2.51 -26.15
C LEU A 260 20.39 -3.71 -25.20
N ASP A 261 19.31 -3.97 -24.45
CA ASP A 261 19.20 -5.12 -23.55
C ASP A 261 19.59 -6.40 -24.29
N THR A 262 20.61 -7.09 -23.79
CA THR A 262 20.93 -8.45 -24.23
C THR A 262 19.93 -9.43 -23.63
N VAL A 263 19.94 -10.68 -24.12
CA VAL A 263 19.17 -11.77 -23.50
C VAL A 263 19.46 -11.86 -22.00
N ASP A 264 20.72 -11.68 -21.60
CA ASP A 264 21.16 -11.76 -20.21
C ASP A 264 20.57 -10.63 -19.35
N ASP A 265 20.49 -9.42 -19.88
CA ASP A 265 19.94 -8.26 -19.15
C ASP A 265 18.44 -8.42 -18.92
N VAL A 266 17.71 -8.87 -19.93
CA VAL A 266 16.28 -9.19 -19.83
C VAL A 266 16.06 -10.28 -18.78
N VAL A 267 16.86 -11.34 -18.82
CA VAL A 267 16.68 -12.47 -17.90
C VAL A 267 16.93 -12.07 -16.46
N ARG A 268 18.01 -11.32 -16.20
CA ARG A 268 18.34 -10.79 -14.87
C ARG A 268 17.21 -9.91 -14.34
N ARG A 269 16.76 -8.93 -15.12
CA ARG A 269 15.69 -7.99 -14.76
C ARG A 269 14.37 -8.68 -14.50
N LEU A 270 13.94 -9.59 -15.38
CA LEU A 270 12.64 -10.26 -15.21
C LEU A 270 12.65 -11.24 -14.02
N ASN A 271 13.78 -11.87 -13.71
CA ASN A 271 13.93 -12.74 -12.54
C ASN A 271 13.75 -12.00 -11.20
N GLU A 272 13.93 -10.68 -11.13
CA GLU A 272 13.71 -9.92 -9.89
C GLU A 272 12.24 -9.89 -9.47
N SER A 273 11.31 -9.96 -10.42
CA SER A 273 9.89 -9.69 -10.18
C SER A 273 8.93 -10.77 -10.67
N TRP A 274 9.39 -11.66 -11.56
CA TRP A 274 8.54 -12.62 -12.25
C TRP A 274 9.01 -14.05 -12.02
N VAL A 275 8.03 -14.94 -11.83
CA VAL A 275 8.27 -16.37 -11.60
C VAL A 275 7.33 -17.17 -12.48
N ARG A 276 7.86 -18.15 -13.21
CA ARG A 276 7.07 -19.12 -13.95
C ARG A 276 6.45 -20.09 -12.96
N VAL A 277 5.16 -20.40 -13.08
CA VAL A 277 4.49 -21.31 -12.17
C VAL A 277 3.60 -22.27 -12.94
N THR A 278 3.79 -23.57 -12.73
CA THR A 278 2.82 -24.58 -13.15
C THR A 278 1.85 -24.84 -12.02
N ASN A 279 0.60 -24.41 -12.16
CA ASN A 279 -0.43 -24.56 -11.13
C ASN A 279 -1.65 -25.28 -11.71
N ASN A 280 -2.05 -26.41 -11.13
CA ASN A 280 -3.17 -27.25 -11.58
C ASN A 280 -3.11 -27.61 -13.08
N GLY A 281 -1.93 -28.00 -13.57
CA GLY A 281 -1.71 -28.39 -14.97
C GLY A 281 -1.70 -27.23 -15.97
N LYS A 282 -1.81 -25.99 -15.51
CA LYS A 282 -1.72 -24.78 -16.34
C LYS A 282 -0.45 -24.00 -16.03
N ASN A 283 0.15 -23.42 -17.07
CA ASN A 283 1.35 -22.62 -16.94
C ASN A 283 1.00 -21.14 -16.86
N TYR A 284 1.57 -20.48 -15.85
CA TYR A 284 1.39 -19.07 -15.57
C TYR A 284 2.75 -18.40 -15.40
N VAL A 285 2.75 -17.08 -15.49
CA VAL A 285 3.79 -16.22 -14.91
C VAL A 285 3.14 -15.44 -13.78
N VAL A 286 3.82 -15.38 -12.65
CA VAL A 286 3.33 -14.77 -11.42
C VAL A 286 4.27 -13.65 -11.00
N ARG A 287 3.69 -12.54 -10.52
CA ARG A 287 4.43 -11.49 -9.82
C ARG A 287 3.68 -11.04 -8.57
N LYS A 288 4.38 -10.27 -7.73
CA LYS A 288 3.77 -9.50 -6.64
C LYS A 288 3.11 -8.24 -7.24
N GLY A 289 1.78 -8.22 -7.28
CA GLY A 289 0.98 -7.04 -7.61
C GLY A 289 0.53 -6.30 -6.34
N LEU A 290 -0.14 -5.15 -6.52
CA LEU A 290 -0.81 -4.41 -5.45
C LEU A 290 -2.31 -4.30 -5.76
N ASP A 291 -3.16 -4.59 -4.77
CA ASP A 291 -4.59 -4.41 -4.90
C ASP A 291 -4.98 -2.92 -4.80
N ASN A 292 -6.27 -2.61 -4.95
CA ASN A 292 -6.78 -1.24 -4.86
C ASN A 292 -6.58 -0.58 -3.49
N LEU A 293 -6.21 -1.36 -2.47
CA LEU A 293 -5.89 -0.90 -1.12
C LEU A 293 -4.38 -0.82 -0.87
N GLY A 294 -3.56 -0.99 -1.91
CA GLY A 294 -2.09 -0.98 -1.82
C GLY A 294 -1.51 -2.24 -1.18
N ARG A 295 -2.28 -3.32 -1.05
CA ARG A 295 -1.85 -4.55 -0.38
C ARG A 295 -1.29 -5.54 -1.39
N PRO A 296 -0.18 -6.23 -1.08
CA PRO A 296 0.41 -7.18 -2.01
C PRO A 296 -0.47 -8.42 -2.25
N TYR A 297 -0.52 -8.88 -3.49
CA TYR A 297 -1.20 -10.10 -3.89
C TYR A 297 -0.50 -10.79 -5.08
N MET A 298 -0.86 -12.06 -5.35
CA MET A 298 -0.30 -12.82 -6.47
C MET A 298 -1.10 -12.49 -7.71
N GLU A 299 -0.44 -11.85 -8.66
CA GLU A 299 -1.02 -11.57 -9.97
C GLU A 299 -0.59 -12.66 -10.94
N PHE A 300 -1.56 -13.36 -11.54
CA PHE A 300 -1.33 -14.46 -12.46
C PHE A 300 -1.56 -14.00 -13.89
N PHE A 301 -0.60 -14.29 -14.77
CA PHE A 301 -0.68 -14.07 -16.20
C PHE A 301 -0.55 -15.40 -16.93
N ASP A 302 -1.40 -15.65 -17.92
CA ASP A 302 -1.04 -16.63 -18.94
C ASP A 302 0.09 -16.07 -19.82
N TYR A 303 0.76 -16.93 -20.59
CA TYR A 303 1.91 -16.52 -21.40
C TYR A 303 1.58 -15.46 -22.45
N LYS A 304 0.34 -15.44 -22.96
CA LYS A 304 -0.10 -14.46 -23.96
C LYS A 304 -0.24 -13.07 -23.33
N ASN A 305 -0.91 -12.99 -22.18
CA ASN A 305 -1.11 -11.76 -21.43
C ASN A 305 0.21 -11.24 -20.84
N PHE A 306 1.08 -12.15 -20.41
CA PHE A 306 2.44 -11.81 -20.00
C PHE A 306 3.23 -11.17 -21.16
N ALA A 307 3.24 -11.77 -22.36
CA ALA A 307 3.88 -11.14 -23.52
C ALA A 307 3.25 -9.79 -23.90
N GLY A 308 1.91 -9.69 -23.81
CA GLY A 308 1.20 -8.43 -24.03
C GLY A 308 1.58 -7.31 -23.05
N TYR A 309 1.97 -7.66 -21.81
CA TYR A 309 2.43 -6.69 -20.82
C TYR A 309 3.67 -5.93 -21.30
N PHE A 310 4.57 -6.62 -22.00
CA PHE A 310 5.84 -6.09 -22.52
C PHE A 310 5.75 -5.64 -23.98
N ILE A 311 4.55 -5.43 -24.53
CA ILE A 311 4.38 -5.07 -25.97
C ILE A 311 4.96 -3.70 -26.33
N HIS A 312 5.09 -2.82 -25.34
CA HIS A 312 5.62 -1.46 -25.49
C HIS A 312 7.14 -1.41 -25.34
N GLU A 313 7.77 -2.49 -24.85
CA GLU A 313 9.22 -2.58 -24.76
C GLU A 313 9.82 -2.91 -26.13
N PRO A 314 11.03 -2.43 -26.45
CA PRO A 314 11.71 -2.78 -27.69
C PRO A 314 12.00 -4.28 -27.79
N LEU A 315 12.11 -4.77 -29.02
CA LEU A 315 12.46 -6.16 -29.28
C LEU A 315 13.95 -6.41 -28.98
N ILE A 316 14.23 -7.63 -28.56
CA ILE A 316 15.52 -8.10 -28.08
C ILE A 316 16.15 -8.99 -29.14
N PRO A 317 17.42 -8.75 -29.52
CA PRO A 317 18.14 -9.63 -30.44
C PRO A 317 18.46 -10.97 -29.73
N THR A 318 18.01 -12.09 -30.30
CA THR A 318 18.21 -13.41 -29.66
C THR A 318 19.62 -14.00 -29.90
N GLY A 319 20.40 -13.40 -30.79
CA GLY A 319 21.67 -13.97 -31.28
C GLY A 319 21.51 -15.02 -32.38
N GLU A 320 20.27 -15.39 -32.71
CA GLU A 320 19.95 -16.27 -33.84
C GLU A 320 19.66 -15.45 -35.10
N PHE A 321 19.87 -16.07 -36.26
CA PHE A 321 19.57 -15.47 -37.56
C PHE A 321 18.47 -16.25 -38.27
N ASP A 322 17.56 -15.54 -38.92
CA ASP A 322 16.55 -16.17 -39.76
C ASP A 322 17.15 -16.74 -41.06
N ARG A 323 16.30 -17.40 -41.87
CA ARG A 323 16.71 -17.97 -43.15
C ARG A 323 17.23 -16.93 -44.16
N THR A 324 17.05 -15.64 -43.89
CA THR A 324 17.50 -14.51 -44.70
C THR A 324 18.73 -13.81 -44.12
N LEU A 325 19.37 -14.40 -43.09
CA LEU A 325 20.52 -13.85 -42.36
C LEU A 325 20.22 -12.54 -41.62
N LYS A 326 18.96 -12.28 -41.27
CA LYS A 326 18.59 -11.16 -40.40
C LYS A 326 18.54 -11.63 -38.94
N PRO A 327 19.02 -10.83 -37.99
CA PRO A 327 18.93 -11.16 -36.57
C PRO A 327 17.46 -11.30 -36.16
N ILE A 328 17.15 -12.37 -35.45
CA ILE A 328 15.82 -12.61 -34.91
C ILE A 328 15.62 -11.68 -33.72
N MET A 329 14.57 -10.86 -33.80
CA MET A 329 14.17 -9.91 -32.78
C MET A 329 12.90 -10.40 -32.11
N GLU A 330 12.91 -10.53 -30.79
CA GLU A 330 11.80 -11.13 -30.02
C GLU A 330 11.37 -10.25 -28.86
N ASN A 331 10.12 -10.43 -28.41
CA ASN A 331 9.61 -9.69 -27.25
C ASN A 331 10.38 -10.11 -25.97
N PRO A 332 10.73 -9.19 -25.06
CA PRO A 332 11.46 -9.52 -23.82
C PRO A 332 10.83 -10.66 -23.00
N ALA A 333 9.51 -10.70 -22.92
CA ALA A 333 8.78 -11.75 -22.23
C ALA A 333 8.98 -13.13 -22.88
N ILE A 334 8.99 -13.18 -24.21
CA ILE A 334 9.20 -14.42 -24.98
C ILE A 334 10.63 -14.90 -24.84
N VAL A 335 11.61 -13.98 -24.88
CA VAL A 335 13.01 -14.28 -24.61
C VAL A 335 13.17 -14.92 -23.23
N TRP A 336 12.62 -14.29 -22.18
CA TRP A 336 12.66 -14.83 -20.83
C TRP A 336 11.95 -16.18 -20.67
N LEU A 337 10.79 -16.37 -21.32
CA LEU A 337 10.06 -17.64 -21.27
C LEU A 337 10.82 -18.81 -21.92
N LYS A 338 11.65 -18.53 -22.93
CA LYS A 338 12.48 -19.52 -23.64
C LYS A 338 13.79 -19.82 -22.90
N ASP A 339 14.30 -18.89 -22.10
CA ASP A 339 15.57 -19.05 -21.38
C ASP A 339 15.46 -20.00 -20.17
N GLU A 340 16.43 -20.90 -20.02
CA GLU A 340 16.47 -21.90 -18.95
C GLU A 340 16.75 -21.30 -17.56
N ARG A 341 17.38 -20.12 -17.50
CA ARG A 341 17.70 -19.39 -16.27
C ARG A 341 16.50 -18.62 -15.72
N SER A 342 15.35 -18.66 -16.42
CA SER A 342 14.11 -18.07 -15.91
C SER A 342 13.65 -18.75 -14.62
N ILE A 343 13.41 -17.96 -13.58
CA ILE A 343 12.97 -18.50 -12.28
C ILE A 343 11.63 -19.22 -12.44
N ARG A 344 11.56 -20.45 -11.91
CA ARG A 344 10.36 -21.29 -12.02
C ARG A 344 10.01 -22.02 -10.72
N SER A 345 8.72 -22.20 -10.53
CA SER A 345 8.12 -23.07 -9.51
C SER A 345 7.47 -24.25 -10.20
N GLU A 346 8.07 -25.43 -10.05
CA GLU A 346 7.60 -26.66 -10.71
C GLU A 346 6.38 -27.28 -10.02
N TYR A 347 6.19 -26.99 -8.72
CA TYR A 347 5.15 -27.64 -7.91
C TYR A 347 3.97 -26.73 -7.56
N GLY A 348 3.91 -25.54 -8.18
CA GLY A 348 2.81 -24.58 -8.02
C GLY A 348 3.06 -23.51 -6.97
N VAL A 349 1.99 -23.09 -6.28
CA VAL A 349 2.02 -22.06 -5.23
C VAL A 349 1.68 -22.70 -3.89
N THR A 350 2.28 -22.20 -2.82
CA THR A 350 1.93 -22.56 -1.45
C THR A 350 1.86 -21.32 -0.57
N PHE A 351 1.34 -21.48 0.64
CA PHE A 351 1.42 -20.47 1.67
C PHE A 351 2.22 -21.04 2.83
N TYR A 352 3.31 -20.35 3.17
CA TYR A 352 4.15 -20.67 4.31
C TYR A 352 4.60 -19.35 4.92
N PRO A 353 4.20 -19.02 6.16
CA PRO A 353 4.33 -17.66 6.69
C PRO A 353 5.75 -17.36 7.22
N LYS A 354 6.76 -17.62 6.41
CA LYS A 354 8.16 -17.22 6.60
C LYS A 354 8.66 -16.51 5.35
N ASN A 355 9.60 -15.58 5.53
CA ASN A 355 10.21 -14.82 4.44
C ASN A 355 11.18 -15.68 3.61
N VAL A 356 10.62 -16.62 2.87
CA VAL A 356 11.32 -17.47 1.89
C VAL A 356 10.56 -17.40 0.57
N GLN A 357 11.28 -17.27 -0.55
CA GLN A 357 10.66 -17.20 -1.87
C GLN A 357 10.02 -18.54 -2.27
N PHE A 358 10.68 -19.65 -1.91
CA PHE A 358 10.20 -21.00 -2.19
C PHE A 358 10.11 -21.83 -0.92
N TYR A 359 9.07 -22.65 -0.82
CA TYR A 359 8.91 -23.64 0.23
C TYR A 359 8.50 -24.99 -0.37
N LYS A 360 9.30 -26.03 -0.12
CA LYS A 360 9.11 -27.38 -0.71
C LYS A 360 8.90 -27.33 -2.24
N GLY A 361 9.73 -26.52 -2.92
CA GLY A 361 9.71 -26.34 -4.37
C GLY A 361 8.49 -25.58 -4.93
N ARG A 362 7.65 -24.99 -4.07
CA ARG A 362 6.50 -24.16 -4.44
C ARG A 362 6.79 -22.69 -4.18
N LEU A 363 6.33 -21.81 -5.06
CA LEU A 363 6.39 -20.37 -4.86
C LEU A 363 5.55 -19.98 -3.64
N ASN A 364 6.14 -19.26 -2.71
CA ASN A 364 5.48 -18.87 -1.47
C ASN A 364 4.61 -17.63 -1.67
N ALA A 365 3.35 -17.70 -1.21
CA ALA A 365 2.36 -16.63 -1.27
C ALA A 365 2.35 -15.73 -0.02
N TYR A 366 3.38 -15.81 0.81
CA TYR A 366 3.57 -14.93 1.96
C TYR A 366 4.37 -13.68 1.57
N TYR A 367 3.87 -12.51 1.97
CA TYR A 367 4.47 -11.20 1.61
C TYR A 367 5.21 -10.52 2.75
N GLY A 368 5.34 -11.18 3.90
CA GLY A 368 5.81 -10.54 5.12
C GLY A 368 4.69 -9.81 5.87
N LEU A 369 5.11 -8.98 6.82
CA LEU A 369 4.23 -8.07 7.54
C LEU A 369 3.79 -6.91 6.65
N GLY A 370 2.62 -6.33 6.93
CA GLY A 370 2.12 -5.13 6.26
C GLY A 370 2.85 -3.85 6.67
N VAL A 371 3.71 -3.93 7.68
CA VAL A 371 4.55 -2.82 8.17
C VAL A 371 5.99 -3.31 8.36
N THR A 372 6.95 -2.41 8.23
CA THR A 372 8.35 -2.67 8.62
C THR A 372 8.50 -2.37 10.11
N PRO A 373 8.88 -3.34 10.96
CA PRO A 373 9.10 -3.09 12.38
C PRO A 373 10.14 -2.00 12.62
N ILE A 374 9.87 -1.10 13.57
CA ILE A 374 10.75 -0.02 14.01
C ILE A 374 10.84 -0.10 15.52
N GLU A 375 11.99 0.24 16.10
CA GLU A 375 12.20 0.20 17.55
C GLU A 375 11.06 0.89 18.31
N TYR A 376 10.45 0.16 19.25
CA TYR A 376 9.29 0.66 19.98
C TYR A 376 9.65 1.63 21.10
N GLU A 377 8.82 2.65 21.28
CA GLU A 377 8.78 3.50 22.47
C GLU A 377 7.55 3.13 23.31
N ILE A 378 7.75 2.80 24.59
CA ILE A 378 6.67 2.27 25.42
C ILE A 378 5.55 3.30 25.59
N GLU A 379 5.89 4.57 25.69
CA GLU A 379 5.00 5.72 25.85
C GLU A 379 4.04 5.88 24.66
N VAL A 380 4.51 5.56 23.44
CA VAL A 380 3.73 5.65 22.20
C VAL A 380 2.72 4.51 22.10
N ILE A 381 3.14 3.29 22.47
CA ILE A 381 2.27 2.09 22.40
C ILE A 381 1.39 1.92 23.64
N LYS A 382 1.76 2.55 24.77
CA LYS A 382 1.09 2.39 26.06
C LYS A 382 -0.41 2.67 26.03
N PRO A 383 -0.94 3.71 25.35
CA PRO A 383 -2.39 3.91 25.27
C PRO A 383 -3.15 2.71 24.68
N TYR A 384 -2.55 2.00 23.72
CA TYR A 384 -3.12 0.79 23.16
C TYR A 384 -3.00 -0.41 24.10
N LEU A 385 -1.87 -0.56 24.81
CA LEU A 385 -1.71 -1.60 25.82
C LEU A 385 -2.71 -1.42 26.97
N ASP A 386 -2.87 -0.19 27.46
CA ASP A 386 -3.86 0.21 28.46
C ASP A 386 -5.29 -0.10 28.00
N HIS A 387 -5.59 0.12 26.70
CA HIS A 387 -6.89 -0.26 26.13
C HIS A 387 -7.12 -1.77 26.18
N ILE A 388 -6.12 -2.59 25.83
CA ILE A 388 -6.23 -4.06 25.91
C ILE A 388 -6.41 -4.49 27.37
N GLU A 389 -5.60 -3.97 28.29
CA GLU A 389 -5.64 -4.35 29.70
C GLU A 389 -6.96 -3.96 30.36
N LYS A 390 -7.30 -2.67 30.32
CA LYS A 390 -8.43 -2.11 31.08
C LYS A 390 -9.78 -2.42 30.41
N ILE A 391 -9.83 -2.32 29.08
CA ILE A 391 -11.10 -2.41 28.35
C ILE A 391 -11.34 -3.82 27.81
N ILE A 392 -10.41 -4.38 27.05
CA ILE A 392 -10.60 -5.71 26.44
C ILE A 392 -10.53 -6.83 27.49
N CYS A 393 -9.63 -6.71 28.46
CA CYS A 393 -9.39 -7.72 29.49
C CYS A 393 -10.06 -7.38 30.84
N GLY A 394 -10.80 -6.28 30.93
CA GLY A 394 -11.51 -5.86 32.15
C GLY A 394 -10.58 -5.60 33.35
N GLY A 395 -9.34 -5.17 33.11
CA GLY A 395 -8.32 -4.97 34.14
C GLY A 395 -7.68 -6.25 34.68
N ASN A 396 -7.97 -7.42 34.08
CA ASN A 396 -7.38 -8.68 34.51
C ASN A 396 -6.01 -8.91 33.87
N GLU A 397 -4.96 -8.85 34.68
CA GLU A 397 -3.56 -9.01 34.25
C GLU A 397 -3.28 -10.39 33.61
N THR A 398 -3.93 -11.46 34.08
CA THR A 398 -3.76 -12.80 33.49
C THR A 398 -4.30 -12.86 32.08
N TYR A 399 -5.49 -12.27 31.84
CA TYR A 399 -6.09 -12.20 30.51
C TYR A 399 -5.26 -11.31 29.59
N PHE A 400 -4.81 -10.15 30.09
CA PHE A 400 -3.96 -9.22 29.36
C PHE A 400 -2.67 -9.87 28.88
N ASN A 401 -1.94 -10.55 29.77
CA ASN A 401 -0.70 -11.23 29.43
C ASN A 401 -0.93 -12.38 28.43
N TYR A 402 -2.01 -13.14 28.59
CA TYR A 402 -2.35 -14.18 27.62
C TYR A 402 -2.64 -13.57 26.23
N VAL A 403 -3.44 -12.50 26.15
CA VAL A 403 -3.78 -11.83 24.88
C VAL A 403 -2.52 -11.30 24.20
N LEU A 404 -1.63 -10.63 24.92
CA LEU A 404 -0.37 -10.14 24.35
C LEU A 404 0.56 -11.28 23.91
N ASN A 405 0.68 -12.35 24.71
CA ASN A 405 1.48 -13.52 24.32
C ASN A 405 0.90 -14.20 23.08
N TRP A 406 -0.43 -14.28 22.97
CA TRP A 406 -1.12 -14.83 21.81
C TRP A 406 -0.88 -13.98 20.56
N CYS A 407 -0.92 -12.66 20.68
CA CYS A 407 -0.56 -11.73 19.60
C CYS A 407 0.93 -11.83 19.23
N ALA A 408 1.84 -11.93 20.21
CA ALA A 408 3.27 -12.09 19.96
C ALA A 408 3.59 -13.42 19.26
N HIS A 409 2.96 -14.52 19.70
CA HIS A 409 3.06 -15.84 19.05
C HIS A 409 2.64 -15.79 17.58
N MET A 410 1.63 -14.99 17.24
CA MET A 410 1.20 -14.78 15.85
C MET A 410 2.29 -14.20 14.94
N LEU A 411 3.15 -13.33 15.47
CA LEU A 411 4.21 -12.69 14.70
C LEU A 411 5.52 -13.48 14.75
N GLN A 412 5.85 -14.07 15.90
CA GLN A 412 7.12 -14.78 16.11
C GLN A 412 7.09 -16.21 15.54
N ILE A 413 5.96 -16.91 15.70
CA ILE A 413 5.76 -18.31 15.28
C ILE A 413 4.48 -18.39 14.42
N PRO A 414 4.41 -17.66 13.29
CA PRO A 414 3.21 -17.60 12.46
C PRO A 414 2.84 -18.96 11.85
N GLU A 415 3.80 -19.87 11.66
CA GLU A 415 3.65 -21.22 11.11
C GLU A 415 3.00 -22.23 12.08
N GLU A 416 2.93 -21.90 13.37
CA GLU A 416 2.24 -22.73 14.38
C GLU A 416 0.83 -22.17 14.63
N LYS A 417 -0.20 -23.01 14.54
CA LYS A 417 -1.54 -22.61 14.98
C LYS A 417 -1.61 -22.67 16.51
N PRO A 418 -2.19 -21.65 17.17
CA PRO A 418 -2.35 -21.66 18.62
C PRO A 418 -3.40 -22.68 19.08
N GLU A 419 -4.22 -23.22 18.17
CA GLU A 419 -5.40 -24.05 18.45
C GLU A 419 -6.42 -23.41 19.40
N THR A 420 -6.33 -22.09 19.55
CA THR A 420 -7.22 -21.29 20.38
C THR A 420 -7.69 -20.04 19.64
N ALA A 421 -8.87 -19.56 20.02
CA ALA A 421 -9.52 -18.37 19.50
C ALA A 421 -9.87 -17.43 20.64
N ILE A 422 -9.85 -16.12 20.34
CA ILE A 422 -10.32 -15.09 21.27
C ILE A 422 -11.75 -14.74 20.89
N VAL A 423 -12.65 -14.73 21.86
CA VAL A 423 -14.05 -14.34 21.70
C VAL A 423 -14.32 -13.13 22.56
N LEU A 424 -14.77 -12.05 21.93
CA LEU A 424 -15.07 -10.77 22.55
C LEU A 424 -16.59 -10.58 22.58
N LYS A 425 -17.20 -10.72 23.75
CA LYS A 425 -18.57 -10.28 23.99
C LYS A 425 -18.55 -8.79 24.29
N ALA A 426 -19.14 -7.98 23.43
CA ALA A 426 -18.99 -6.53 23.50
C ALA A 426 -20.18 -5.81 22.87
N GLU A 427 -20.72 -4.81 23.58
CA GLU A 427 -21.71 -3.90 23.01
C GLU A 427 -21.12 -3.07 21.85
N PRO A 428 -21.95 -2.58 20.92
CA PRO A 428 -21.49 -1.63 19.90
C PRO A 428 -20.83 -0.39 20.53
N GLY A 429 -19.70 0.05 19.98
CA GLY A 429 -19.01 1.26 20.46
C GLY A 429 -18.13 1.08 21.71
N THR A 430 -17.79 -0.15 22.08
CA THR A 430 -16.91 -0.49 23.23
C THR A 430 -15.42 -0.62 22.89
N GLY A 431 -15.05 -0.57 21.61
CA GLY A 431 -13.65 -0.56 21.18
C GLY A 431 -13.09 -1.88 20.64
N LYS A 432 -13.90 -2.94 20.47
CA LYS A 432 -13.46 -4.22 19.85
C LYS A 432 -12.65 -4.06 18.55
N GLY A 433 -13.09 -3.17 17.67
CA GLY A 433 -12.36 -2.88 16.42
C GLY A 433 -11.05 -2.13 16.66
N THR A 434 -10.95 -1.32 17.72
CA THR A 434 -9.74 -0.58 18.09
C THR A 434 -8.63 -1.52 18.53
N PHE A 435 -8.97 -2.64 19.18
CA PHE A 435 -8.02 -3.71 19.47
C PHE A 435 -7.49 -4.39 18.20
N VAL A 436 -8.36 -4.80 17.28
CA VAL A 436 -7.95 -5.67 16.16
C VAL A 436 -7.35 -4.90 14.97
N LYS A 437 -7.76 -3.65 14.73
CA LYS A 437 -7.31 -2.86 13.57
C LYS A 437 -5.78 -2.71 13.47
N PRO A 438 -5.03 -2.39 14.53
CA PRO A 438 -3.56 -2.34 14.48
C PRO A 438 -2.95 -3.69 14.09
N LEU A 439 -3.42 -4.79 14.67
CA LEU A 439 -2.97 -6.14 14.31
C LEU A 439 -3.24 -6.43 12.82
N GLY A 440 -4.40 -6.03 12.32
CA GLY A 440 -4.75 -6.15 10.90
C GLY A 440 -3.80 -5.37 9.98
N LYS A 441 -3.37 -4.16 10.37
CA LYS A 441 -2.35 -3.39 9.64
C LYS A 441 -0.99 -4.08 9.66
N ILE A 442 -0.57 -4.59 10.82
CA ILE A 442 0.70 -5.30 10.98
C ILE A 442 0.74 -6.58 10.13
N ILE A 443 -0.37 -7.32 10.07
CA ILE A 443 -0.48 -8.57 9.29
C ILE A 443 -0.69 -8.31 7.78
N GLY A 444 -1.20 -7.13 7.40
CA GLY A 444 -1.31 -6.71 6.00
C GLY A 444 -2.24 -7.58 5.17
N SER A 445 -1.78 -8.07 4.02
CA SER A 445 -2.54 -8.92 3.08
C SER A 445 -3.05 -10.22 3.67
N HIS A 446 -2.46 -10.66 4.79
CA HIS A 446 -2.80 -11.92 5.45
C HIS A 446 -3.87 -11.74 6.53
N PHE A 447 -4.48 -10.55 6.63
CA PHE A 447 -5.59 -10.24 7.53
C PHE A 447 -6.92 -10.28 6.78
N LEU A 448 -7.93 -10.93 7.38
CA LEU A 448 -9.30 -10.91 6.92
C LEU A 448 -10.20 -10.30 8.00
N HIS A 449 -10.87 -9.21 7.67
CA HIS A 449 -11.99 -8.70 8.46
C HIS A 449 -13.29 -9.18 7.80
N ALA A 450 -14.00 -10.09 8.47
CA ALA A 450 -15.26 -10.67 8.04
C ALA A 450 -16.41 -10.10 8.89
N THR A 451 -17.40 -9.49 8.23
CA THR A 451 -18.63 -8.96 8.86
C THR A 451 -19.81 -9.92 8.75
N ASP A 452 -19.65 -11.03 8.03
CA ASP A 452 -20.66 -12.10 7.94
C ASP A 452 -19.98 -13.43 8.29
N ALA A 453 -20.59 -14.18 9.21
CA ALA A 453 -20.13 -15.50 9.63
C ALA A 453 -19.90 -16.45 8.44
N LYS A 454 -20.67 -16.32 7.35
CA LYS A 454 -20.52 -17.13 6.13
C LYS A 454 -19.16 -16.94 5.46
N HIS A 455 -18.46 -15.83 5.67
CA HIS A 455 -17.10 -15.66 5.14
C HIS A 455 -16.06 -16.52 5.86
N ILE A 456 -16.38 -16.99 7.07
CA ILE A 456 -15.50 -17.83 7.90
C ILE A 456 -15.91 -19.30 7.80
N VAL A 457 -17.21 -19.60 8.00
CA VAL A 457 -17.74 -20.98 8.09
C VAL A 457 -18.55 -21.42 6.87
N GLY A 458 -18.72 -20.55 5.88
CA GLY A 458 -19.47 -20.85 4.66
C GLY A 458 -18.72 -21.78 3.70
N LYS A 459 -19.47 -22.29 2.73
CA LYS A 459 -18.95 -23.23 1.72
C LYS A 459 -17.90 -22.57 0.81
N PHE A 460 -18.18 -21.39 0.28
CA PHE A 460 -17.22 -20.62 -0.52
C PHE A 460 -16.31 -19.78 0.38
N ASN A 461 -15.06 -20.20 0.52
CA ASN A 461 -14.15 -19.69 1.54
C ASN A 461 -12.80 -19.22 0.98
N LYS A 462 -12.73 -18.87 -0.31
CA LYS A 462 -11.51 -18.31 -0.94
C LYS A 462 -10.88 -17.17 -0.15
N SER A 463 -11.67 -16.35 0.53
CA SER A 463 -11.17 -15.25 1.39
C SER A 463 -10.31 -15.72 2.56
N MET A 464 -10.50 -16.97 3.03
CA MET A 464 -9.73 -17.60 4.11
C MET A 464 -8.35 -18.10 3.65
N GLU A 465 -8.14 -18.22 2.33
CA GLU A 465 -6.86 -18.64 1.77
C GLU A 465 -5.77 -17.61 2.11
N ASN A 466 -4.57 -18.11 2.45
CA ASN A 466 -3.38 -17.31 2.74
C ASN A 466 -3.58 -16.28 3.86
N LYS A 467 -4.26 -16.66 4.95
CA LYS A 467 -4.51 -15.80 6.12
C LYS A 467 -3.72 -16.25 7.34
N ILE A 468 -3.31 -15.26 8.14
CA ILE A 468 -2.68 -15.43 9.47
C ILE A 468 -3.66 -14.99 10.55
N LEU A 469 -4.46 -13.95 10.29
CA LEU A 469 -5.46 -13.44 11.23
C LEU A 469 -6.81 -13.26 10.55
N VAL A 470 -7.86 -13.78 11.17
CA VAL A 470 -9.25 -13.64 10.77
C VAL A 470 -10.01 -13.01 11.93
N PHE A 471 -10.65 -11.88 11.66
CA PHE A 471 -11.52 -11.20 12.60
C PHE A 471 -12.97 -11.30 12.12
N GLY A 472 -13.79 -12.03 12.85
CA GLY A 472 -15.24 -12.09 12.64
C GLY A 472 -15.93 -11.03 13.50
N ASP A 473 -16.25 -9.87 12.91
CA ASP A 473 -17.07 -8.85 13.57
C ASP A 473 -18.54 -9.18 13.36
N GLU A 474 -19.36 -8.95 14.40
CA GLU A 474 -20.78 -9.33 14.44
C GLU A 474 -21.03 -10.83 14.17
N PHE A 475 -20.10 -11.68 14.60
CA PHE A 475 -20.22 -13.11 14.36
C PHE A 475 -21.39 -13.72 15.15
N PHE A 476 -22.25 -14.48 14.47
CA PHE A 476 -23.31 -15.27 15.10
C PHE A 476 -23.35 -16.67 14.49
N SER A 477 -23.08 -17.68 15.32
CA SER A 477 -23.18 -19.09 14.93
C SER A 477 -24.27 -19.80 15.75
N GLY A 478 -25.53 -19.42 15.52
CA GLY A 478 -26.66 -20.04 16.22
C GLY A 478 -26.89 -21.53 15.89
N SER A 479 -26.21 -22.09 14.87
CA SER A 479 -26.32 -23.51 14.51
C SER A 479 -25.15 -24.34 15.02
N LYS A 480 -25.43 -25.57 15.45
CA LYS A 480 -24.42 -26.55 15.85
C LYS A 480 -23.40 -26.81 14.73
N GLU A 481 -23.88 -26.89 13.48
CA GLU A 481 -23.04 -27.08 12.30
C GLU A 481 -21.99 -25.97 12.12
N ALA A 482 -22.38 -24.71 12.31
CA ALA A 482 -21.45 -23.58 12.21
C ALA A 482 -20.40 -23.61 13.33
N SER A 483 -20.81 -23.97 14.55
CA SER A 483 -19.89 -24.14 15.68
C SER A 483 -18.89 -25.28 15.43
N ASP A 484 -19.34 -26.42 14.89
CA ASP A 484 -18.45 -27.55 14.60
C ASP A 484 -17.45 -27.24 13.46
N LYS A 485 -17.89 -26.53 12.41
CA LYS A 485 -16.98 -26.02 11.37
C LYS A 485 -15.94 -25.05 11.92
N LEU A 486 -16.36 -24.15 12.82
CA LEU A 486 -15.46 -23.21 13.48
C LEU A 486 -14.40 -23.92 14.34
N LYS A 487 -14.78 -24.97 15.09
CA LYS A 487 -13.82 -25.79 15.86
C LYS A 487 -12.75 -26.39 14.95
N GLY A 488 -13.17 -26.94 13.80
CA GLY A 488 -12.25 -27.42 12.77
C GLY A 488 -11.31 -26.30 12.31
N LYS A 489 -11.85 -25.12 11.94
CA LYS A 489 -11.03 -23.96 11.54
C LYS A 489 -10.03 -23.50 12.60
N ILE A 490 -10.31 -23.67 13.89
CA ILE A 490 -9.38 -23.29 14.96
C ILE A 490 -8.23 -24.30 15.08
N THR A 491 -8.48 -25.58 14.84
CA THR A 491 -7.56 -26.67 15.22
C THR A 491 -6.87 -27.35 14.05
N GLU A 492 -7.52 -27.49 12.89
CA GLU A 492 -6.96 -28.19 11.74
C GLU A 492 -5.81 -27.40 11.11
N GLU A 493 -4.72 -28.11 10.75
CA GLU A 493 -3.54 -27.56 10.09
C GLU A 493 -3.74 -27.35 8.58
N THR A 494 -4.77 -27.98 8.00
CA THR A 494 -5.15 -27.83 6.60
C THR A 494 -6.59 -27.36 6.49
N GLN A 495 -6.89 -26.71 5.36
CA GLN A 495 -8.23 -26.33 5.00
C GLN A 495 -8.54 -26.64 3.55
N THR A 496 -9.77 -27.10 3.36
CA THR A 496 -10.39 -27.22 2.05
C THR A 496 -10.85 -25.85 1.57
N ILE A 497 -10.30 -25.37 0.44
CA ILE A 497 -10.68 -24.13 -0.23
C ILE A 497 -11.59 -24.44 -1.41
N GLU A 498 -12.84 -23.97 -1.34
CA GLU A 498 -13.79 -24.07 -2.45
C GLU A 498 -13.95 -22.71 -3.14
N ARG A 499 -13.54 -22.65 -4.41
CA ARG A 499 -13.68 -21.47 -5.26
C ARG A 499 -14.92 -21.65 -6.15
N LYS A 500 -15.67 -20.57 -6.39
CA LYS A 500 -16.87 -20.65 -7.24
C LYS A 500 -16.48 -21.05 -8.67
N GLY A 501 -16.98 -22.21 -9.12
CA GLY A 501 -16.76 -22.72 -10.47
C GLY A 501 -15.37 -23.30 -10.74
N ILE A 502 -14.60 -23.62 -9.69
CA ILE A 502 -13.28 -24.26 -9.79
C ILE A 502 -13.25 -25.43 -8.80
N ASP A 503 -12.47 -26.46 -9.12
CA ASP A 503 -12.27 -27.61 -8.24
C ASP A 503 -11.72 -27.20 -6.86
N THR A 504 -12.17 -27.94 -5.87
CA THR A 504 -11.76 -27.79 -4.48
C THR A 504 -10.30 -28.20 -4.30
N ILE A 505 -9.54 -27.40 -3.55
CA ILE A 505 -8.13 -27.69 -3.24
C ILE A 505 -7.91 -27.73 -1.74
N GLU A 506 -6.94 -28.52 -1.29
CA GLU A 506 -6.48 -28.53 0.10
C GLU A 506 -5.24 -27.64 0.24
N THR A 507 -5.24 -26.75 1.23
CA THR A 507 -4.16 -25.80 1.49
C THR A 507 -3.81 -25.77 2.98
N PRO A 508 -2.55 -25.51 3.35
CA PRO A 508 -2.20 -25.24 4.75
C PRO A 508 -3.03 -24.08 5.32
N ASP A 509 -3.37 -24.18 6.59
CA ASP A 509 -4.06 -23.15 7.34
C ASP A 509 -3.18 -22.72 8.53
N TYR A 510 -2.93 -21.42 8.63
CA TYR A 510 -2.21 -20.81 9.76
C TYR A 510 -3.05 -19.71 10.42
N ALA A 511 -4.32 -19.60 10.03
CA ALA A 511 -5.19 -18.54 10.46
C ALA A 511 -5.53 -18.69 11.95
N ARG A 512 -5.41 -17.57 12.65
CA ARG A 512 -5.89 -17.38 14.01
C ARG A 512 -7.21 -16.63 13.95
N VAL A 513 -8.11 -16.94 14.88
CA VAL A 513 -9.47 -16.41 14.84
C VAL A 513 -9.73 -15.55 16.08
N ILE A 514 -10.16 -14.31 15.83
CA ILE A 514 -10.79 -13.45 16.82
C ILE A 514 -12.25 -13.27 16.41
N LEU A 515 -13.18 -13.54 17.32
CA LEU A 515 -14.62 -13.34 17.09
C LEU A 515 -15.10 -12.24 18.00
N ALA A 516 -15.93 -11.34 17.49
CA ALA A 516 -16.60 -10.34 18.29
C ALA A 516 -18.09 -10.33 17.99
N SER A 517 -18.92 -10.16 19.02
CA SER A 517 -20.37 -10.07 18.88
C SER A 517 -20.99 -9.42 20.10
N ASN A 518 -22.15 -8.82 19.91
CA ASN A 518 -23.01 -8.31 20.98
C ASN A 518 -24.06 -9.36 21.41
N HIS A 519 -24.20 -10.47 20.69
CA HIS A 519 -25.15 -11.51 21.06
C HIS A 519 -24.70 -12.29 22.29
N GLU A 520 -25.65 -12.64 23.16
CA GLU A 520 -25.42 -13.54 24.30
C GLU A 520 -24.85 -14.89 23.86
N ASN A 521 -25.25 -15.41 22.69
CA ASN A 521 -24.78 -16.68 22.15
C ASN A 521 -24.01 -16.52 20.84
N ILE A 522 -22.73 -16.18 20.96
CA ILE A 522 -21.79 -16.00 19.83
C ILE A 522 -21.46 -17.35 19.17
N VAL A 523 -21.05 -18.30 20.00
CA VAL A 523 -20.65 -19.67 19.65
C VAL A 523 -21.24 -20.63 20.68
N ARG A 524 -21.67 -21.81 20.23
CA ARG A 524 -22.09 -22.88 21.15
C ARG A 524 -20.84 -23.52 21.74
N ILE A 525 -20.58 -23.23 23.02
CA ILE A 525 -19.42 -23.74 23.75
C ILE A 525 -19.84 -24.97 24.54
N GLU A 526 -19.17 -26.09 24.31
CA GLU A 526 -19.39 -27.33 25.04
C GLU A 526 -18.71 -27.29 26.42
N MET A 527 -19.18 -28.12 27.36
CA MET A 527 -18.65 -28.18 28.73
C MET A 527 -17.12 -28.38 28.77
N ASN A 528 -16.60 -29.24 27.89
CA ASN A 528 -15.18 -29.60 27.84
C ASN A 528 -14.38 -28.75 26.84
N ASP A 529 -14.97 -27.72 26.25
CA ASP A 529 -14.23 -26.88 25.30
C ASP A 529 -13.15 -26.07 26.02
N ARG A 530 -11.96 -26.08 25.43
CA ARG A 530 -10.71 -25.47 25.91
C ARG A 530 -10.09 -24.52 24.87
N ARG A 531 -10.78 -24.28 23.76
CA ARG A 531 -10.25 -23.53 22.60
C ARG A 531 -10.52 -22.04 22.67
N TYR A 532 -11.41 -21.59 23.55
CA TYR A 532 -11.92 -20.21 23.53
C TYR A 532 -11.46 -19.43 24.76
N LEU A 533 -10.69 -18.37 24.56
CA LEU A 533 -10.60 -17.30 25.55
C LEU A 533 -11.82 -16.40 25.37
N PHE A 534 -12.77 -16.48 26.30
CA PHE A 534 -14.00 -15.68 26.23
C PHE A 534 -13.88 -14.46 27.15
N LEU A 535 -13.85 -13.26 26.57
CA LEU A 535 -13.71 -11.99 27.27
C LEU A 535 -14.99 -11.18 27.13
N GLU A 536 -15.45 -10.62 28.24
CA GLU A 536 -16.50 -9.61 28.27
C GLU A 536 -15.81 -8.25 28.29
N VAL A 537 -15.98 -7.48 27.21
CA VAL A 537 -15.31 -6.18 27.03
C VAL A 537 -15.99 -5.16 27.92
N SER A 538 -15.20 -4.37 28.65
CA SER A 538 -15.69 -3.32 29.54
C SER A 538 -16.46 -2.25 28.77
N ASN A 539 -17.59 -1.81 29.35
CA ASN A 539 -18.40 -0.72 28.83
C ASN A 539 -17.95 0.66 29.35
N GLU A 540 -16.87 0.74 30.13
CA GLU A 540 -16.40 1.97 30.81
C GLU A 540 -16.19 3.15 29.85
N VAL A 541 -15.65 2.89 28.66
CA VAL A 541 -15.39 3.91 27.63
C VAL A 541 -16.38 3.84 26.48
N MET A 542 -17.52 3.16 26.65
CA MET A 542 -18.51 2.98 25.59
C MET A 542 -18.97 4.33 25.05
N GLN A 543 -18.96 4.48 23.71
CA GLN A 543 -19.32 5.72 23.01
C GLN A 543 -18.48 6.96 23.39
N ASN A 544 -17.34 6.80 24.06
CA ASN A 544 -16.42 7.90 24.34
C ASN A 544 -15.65 8.29 23.07
N HIS A 545 -16.20 9.26 22.34
CA HIS A 545 -15.65 9.72 21.06
C HIS A 545 -14.24 10.32 21.18
N GLU A 546 -13.92 10.99 22.29
CA GLU A 546 -12.60 11.57 22.50
C GLU A 546 -11.55 10.48 22.67
N TYR A 547 -11.83 9.52 23.57
CA TYR A 547 -10.97 8.37 23.82
C TYR A 547 -10.70 7.56 22.54
N PHE A 548 -11.76 7.23 21.78
CA PHE A 548 -11.59 6.50 20.53
C PHE A 548 -11.02 7.35 19.40
N GLY A 549 -11.18 8.66 19.44
CA GLY A 549 -10.53 9.60 18.53
C GLY A 549 -9.02 9.58 18.68
N GLN A 550 -8.53 9.62 19.92
CA GLN A 550 -7.09 9.53 20.24
C GLN A 550 -6.50 8.18 19.79
N LEU A 551 -7.13 7.06 20.17
CA LEU A 551 -6.67 5.74 19.72
C LEU A 551 -6.77 5.60 18.19
N GLY A 552 -7.83 6.12 17.58
CA GLY A 552 -8.01 6.11 16.13
C GLY A 552 -6.92 6.91 15.38
N ALA A 553 -6.42 7.99 15.97
CA ALA A 553 -5.29 8.75 15.43
C ALA A 553 -3.99 7.92 15.50
N LEU A 554 -3.73 7.24 16.62
CA LEU A 554 -2.59 6.33 16.75
C LEU A 554 -2.64 5.20 15.72
N VAL A 555 -3.81 4.56 15.53
CA VAL A 555 -3.96 3.49 14.54
C VAL A 555 -3.73 4.00 13.11
N LYS A 556 -4.01 5.28 12.82
CA LYS A 556 -3.77 5.86 11.48
C LYS A 556 -2.29 6.09 11.20
N ASP A 557 -1.50 6.39 12.22
CA ASP A 557 -0.05 6.52 12.11
C ASP A 557 0.59 5.15 11.81
N GLU A 558 1.35 5.08 10.71
CA GLU A 558 2.06 3.86 10.33
C GLU A 558 3.20 3.55 11.30
N THR A 559 3.83 4.58 11.86
CA THR A 559 4.92 4.47 12.84
C THR A 559 4.46 3.72 14.08
N PHE A 560 3.27 4.04 14.58
CA PHE A 560 2.67 3.34 15.72
C PHE A 560 2.52 1.83 15.46
N CYS A 561 2.04 1.44 14.27
CA CYS A 561 1.88 0.02 13.93
C CYS A 561 3.23 -0.69 13.80
N SER A 562 4.25 -0.02 13.25
CA SER A 562 5.63 -0.51 13.17
C SER A 562 6.26 -0.73 14.55
N MET A 563 6.07 0.22 15.48
CA MET A 563 6.52 0.10 16.87
C MET A 563 5.78 -1.01 17.62
N LEU A 564 4.46 -1.12 17.44
CA LEU A 564 3.68 -2.21 18.04
C LEU A 564 4.14 -3.58 17.51
N ALA A 565 4.48 -3.69 16.23
CA ALA A 565 5.04 -4.90 15.66
C ALA A 565 6.38 -5.28 16.31
N ASP A 566 7.30 -4.32 16.48
CA ASP A 566 8.58 -4.54 17.16
C ASP A 566 8.40 -4.96 18.63
N TYR A 567 7.51 -4.30 19.36
CA TYR A 567 7.15 -4.69 20.73
C TYR A 567 6.69 -6.15 20.83
N LEU A 568 5.78 -6.57 19.94
CA LEU A 568 5.26 -7.94 19.92
C LEU A 568 6.33 -8.95 19.46
N LEU A 569 7.23 -8.58 18.56
CA LEU A 569 8.36 -9.42 18.13
C LEU A 569 9.41 -9.61 19.22
N LYS A 570 9.64 -8.59 20.07
CA LYS A 570 10.61 -8.63 21.18
C LYS A 570 10.04 -9.21 22.49
N ARG A 571 8.71 -9.33 22.60
CA ARG A 571 8.06 -9.86 23.80
C ARG A 571 8.51 -11.30 24.08
N ASP A 572 8.94 -11.56 25.31
CA ASP A 572 9.32 -12.91 25.74
C ASP A 572 8.09 -13.80 25.86
N ILE A 573 8.00 -14.80 24.99
CA ILE A 573 6.95 -15.83 25.01
C ILE A 573 7.52 -17.23 25.30
N ARG A 574 8.74 -17.33 25.83
CA ARG A 574 9.31 -18.63 26.24
C ARG A 574 8.42 -19.26 27.30
N GLY A 575 8.01 -20.50 27.07
CA GLY A 575 7.10 -21.22 27.96
C GLY A 575 5.63 -20.81 27.85
N PHE A 576 5.28 -19.87 26.97
CA PHE A 576 3.88 -19.60 26.65
C PHE A 576 3.27 -20.82 25.96
N ASN A 577 2.19 -21.35 26.53
CA ASN A 577 1.39 -22.40 25.90
C ASN A 577 0.08 -21.80 25.39
N PRO A 578 -0.10 -21.64 24.06
CA PRO A 578 -1.32 -21.07 23.50
C PRO A 578 -2.58 -21.90 23.80
N ARG A 579 -2.46 -23.16 24.23
CA ARG A 579 -3.59 -24.03 24.61
C ARG A 579 -3.95 -23.92 26.10
N ALA A 580 -3.13 -23.24 26.91
CA ALA A 580 -3.39 -23.01 28.33
C ALA A 580 -4.29 -21.78 28.53
N VAL A 581 -5.53 -21.87 28.03
CA VAL A 581 -6.49 -20.77 28.07
C VAL A 581 -6.90 -20.44 29.52
N PRO A 582 -6.80 -19.18 29.97
CA PRO A 582 -7.32 -18.75 31.26
C PRO A 582 -8.81 -19.05 31.43
N LYS A 583 -9.19 -19.50 32.61
CA LYS A 583 -10.59 -19.72 32.98
C LYS A 583 -11.25 -18.37 33.25
N THR A 584 -12.18 -17.96 32.39
CA THR A 584 -12.94 -16.71 32.58
C THR A 584 -14.33 -16.96 33.14
N GLU A 585 -14.84 -16.02 33.94
CA GLU A 585 -16.23 -16.04 34.45
C GLU A 585 -17.24 -15.98 33.29
N ALA A 586 -16.96 -15.17 32.28
CA ALA A 586 -17.79 -15.06 31.08
C ALA A 586 -17.89 -16.41 30.34
N LEU A 587 -16.79 -17.17 30.23
CA LEU A 587 -16.81 -18.51 29.64
C LEU A 587 -17.62 -19.49 30.51
N ALA A 588 -17.53 -19.38 31.85
CA ALA A 588 -18.31 -20.21 32.76
C ALA A 588 -19.82 -20.00 32.54
N LYS A 589 -20.26 -18.74 32.55
CA LYS A 589 -21.65 -18.35 32.27
C LYS A 589 -22.10 -18.89 30.91
N GLN A 590 -21.26 -18.73 29.89
CA GLN A 590 -21.57 -19.18 28.54
C GLN A 590 -21.69 -20.71 28.42
N LYS A 591 -20.90 -21.47 29.19
CA LYS A 591 -21.05 -22.93 29.27
C LYS A 591 -22.36 -23.33 29.95
N LEU A 592 -22.79 -22.59 30.98
CA LEU A 592 -24.07 -22.82 31.66
C LEU A 592 -25.26 -22.50 30.75
N ASP A 593 -25.19 -21.44 29.96
CA ASP A 593 -26.26 -21.05 29.03
C ASP A 593 -26.40 -22.04 27.86
N ASN A 594 -25.29 -22.63 27.41
CA ASN A 594 -25.23 -23.63 26.35
C ASN A 594 -25.52 -25.09 26.77
N LEU A 595 -25.84 -25.32 28.05
CA LEU A 595 -26.17 -26.66 28.56
C LEU A 595 -27.30 -27.31 27.76
N GLU A 596 -27.19 -28.63 27.55
CA GLU A 596 -28.30 -29.40 27.00
C GLU A 596 -29.51 -29.36 27.97
N PRO A 597 -30.75 -29.51 27.47
CA PRO A 597 -31.94 -29.35 28.30
C PRO A 597 -31.95 -30.18 29.59
N LEU A 598 -31.45 -31.43 29.54
CA LEU A 598 -31.35 -32.30 30.71
C LEU A 598 -30.25 -31.89 31.69
N ASP A 599 -29.15 -31.31 31.20
CA ASP A 599 -28.12 -30.76 32.07
C ASP A 599 -28.59 -29.47 32.76
N LYS A 600 -29.44 -28.66 32.09
CA LYS A 600 -30.11 -27.50 32.69
C LYS A 600 -31.07 -27.93 33.81
N TRP A 601 -31.85 -28.97 33.57
CA TRP A 601 -32.71 -29.58 34.60
C TRP A 601 -31.87 -30.08 35.79
N LEU A 602 -30.79 -30.81 35.53
CA LEU A 602 -29.92 -31.33 36.59
C LEU A 602 -29.32 -30.17 37.41
N LEU A 603 -28.81 -29.12 36.75
CA LEU A 603 -28.31 -27.93 37.42
C LEU A 603 -29.38 -27.30 38.32
N HIS A 604 -30.62 -27.17 37.83
CA HIS A 604 -31.73 -26.68 38.64
C HIS A 604 -31.95 -27.54 39.90
N CYS A 605 -31.96 -28.87 39.76
CA CYS A 605 -32.09 -29.77 40.91
C CYS A 605 -30.93 -29.66 41.90
N LEU A 606 -29.70 -29.45 41.42
CA LEU A 606 -28.52 -29.25 42.27
C LEU A 606 -28.55 -27.91 43.02
N ARG A 607 -29.16 -26.88 42.42
CA ARG A 607 -29.36 -25.57 43.06
C ARG A 607 -30.43 -25.63 44.15
N VAL A 608 -31.62 -26.13 43.79
CA VAL A 608 -32.76 -26.21 44.73
C VAL A 608 -32.53 -27.30 45.79
N GLY A 609 -31.71 -28.31 45.51
CA GLY A 609 -31.43 -29.43 46.41
C GLY A 609 -32.56 -30.46 46.45
N THR A 610 -33.38 -30.58 45.41
CA THR A 610 -34.45 -31.57 45.29
C THR A 610 -34.73 -31.92 43.81
N PHE A 611 -35.22 -33.13 43.55
CA PHE A 611 -35.67 -33.54 42.20
C PHE A 611 -37.16 -33.29 41.98
N CYS A 612 -38.00 -33.24 43.03
CA CYS A 612 -39.47 -33.25 42.87
C CYS A 612 -40.19 -32.09 43.59
N GLY A 613 -39.48 -31.01 43.94
CA GLY A 613 -40.10 -29.78 44.47
C GLY A 613 -40.49 -29.84 45.96
N GLY A 614 -39.98 -30.80 46.73
CA GLY A 614 -40.16 -30.87 48.19
C GLY A 614 -39.06 -31.68 48.88
N GLY A 615 -38.64 -31.24 50.08
CA GLY A 615 -37.67 -31.95 50.93
C GLY A 615 -36.21 -31.88 50.48
N SER A 616 -35.33 -32.60 51.19
CA SER A 616 -33.93 -32.80 50.80
C SER A 616 -33.82 -33.76 49.61
N LEU A 617 -32.70 -33.67 48.89
CA LEU A 617 -32.46 -34.46 47.71
C LEU A 617 -32.55 -35.97 48.00
N GLU A 618 -33.45 -36.65 47.28
CA GLU A 618 -33.78 -38.05 47.52
C GLU A 618 -32.60 -38.97 47.18
N VAL A 619 -32.10 -39.73 48.16
CA VAL A 619 -31.02 -40.72 47.97
C VAL A 619 -31.43 -41.80 46.95
N ARG A 620 -32.73 -42.10 46.84
CA ARG A 620 -33.27 -43.07 45.87
C ARG A 620 -34.55 -42.55 45.22
N LEU A 621 -34.57 -42.53 43.88
CA LEU A 621 -35.73 -42.17 43.08
C LEU A 621 -36.03 -43.25 42.03
N THR A 622 -37.30 -43.56 41.79
CA THR A 622 -37.65 -44.48 40.69
C THR A 622 -37.31 -43.84 39.34
N THR A 623 -36.90 -44.65 38.37
CA THR A 623 -36.57 -44.12 37.03
C THR A 623 -37.77 -43.41 36.39
N SER A 624 -38.99 -43.87 36.69
CA SER A 624 -40.23 -43.23 36.26
C SER A 624 -40.39 -41.82 36.84
N LYS A 625 -40.24 -41.66 38.15
CA LYS A 625 -40.36 -40.35 38.83
C LYS A 625 -39.28 -39.37 38.40
N ALA A 626 -38.04 -39.84 38.23
CA ALA A 626 -36.96 -39.01 37.70
C ALA A 626 -37.26 -38.53 36.27
N THR A 627 -37.80 -39.41 35.43
CA THR A 627 -38.21 -39.06 34.06
C THR A 627 -39.38 -38.09 34.04
N GLU A 628 -40.37 -38.27 34.93
CA GLU A 628 -41.52 -37.39 35.08
C GLU A 628 -41.12 -36.01 35.58
N SER A 629 -40.28 -35.92 36.61
CA SER A 629 -39.70 -34.65 37.08
C SER A 629 -38.98 -33.89 35.97
N ALA A 630 -38.07 -34.57 35.25
CA ALA A 630 -37.37 -33.97 34.12
C ALA A 630 -38.33 -33.48 33.04
N LYS A 631 -39.35 -34.29 32.71
CA LYS A 631 -40.36 -33.93 31.72
C LYS A 631 -41.15 -32.69 32.13
N THR A 632 -41.69 -32.66 33.34
CA THR A 632 -42.48 -31.52 33.85
C THR A 632 -41.66 -30.24 33.80
N TRP A 633 -40.42 -30.28 34.29
CA TRP A 633 -39.54 -29.10 34.27
C TRP A 633 -39.20 -28.65 32.85
N LEU A 634 -38.95 -29.59 31.92
CA LEU A 634 -38.69 -29.27 30.52
C LEU A 634 -39.91 -28.61 29.86
N ASP A 635 -41.11 -29.14 30.11
CA ASP A 635 -42.36 -28.60 29.59
C ASP A 635 -42.60 -27.17 30.13
N ASP A 636 -42.41 -26.96 31.43
CA ASP A 636 -42.53 -25.65 32.10
C ASP A 636 -41.55 -24.60 31.52
N ASN A 637 -40.35 -25.05 31.12
CA ASN A 637 -39.31 -24.20 30.54
C ASN A 637 -39.35 -24.15 29.00
N LYS A 638 -40.36 -24.77 28.37
CA LYS A 638 -40.51 -24.84 26.91
C LYS A 638 -39.29 -25.43 26.20
N LEU A 639 -38.65 -26.41 26.83
CA LEU A 639 -37.50 -27.14 26.30
C LEU A 639 -37.95 -28.53 25.85
N SER A 640 -37.27 -29.07 24.84
CA SER A 640 -37.53 -30.43 24.36
C SER A 640 -36.23 -31.21 24.17
N VAL A 641 -36.31 -32.52 24.35
CA VAL A 641 -35.21 -33.45 24.12
C VAL A 641 -35.57 -34.34 22.95
N TYR A 642 -34.72 -34.40 21.94
CA TYR A 642 -34.93 -35.29 20.80
C TYR A 642 -34.62 -36.75 21.17
N GLY A 643 -35.56 -37.64 20.88
CA GLY A 643 -35.47 -39.08 21.15
C GLY A 643 -36.09 -39.51 22.48
N ASP A 644 -35.72 -40.71 22.95
CA ASP A 644 -36.24 -41.27 24.20
C ASP A 644 -35.68 -40.53 25.42
N LEU A 645 -36.57 -39.83 26.15
CA LEU A 645 -36.23 -39.03 27.32
C LEU A 645 -35.58 -39.86 28.43
N SER A 646 -36.13 -41.05 28.72
CA SER A 646 -35.64 -41.90 29.82
C SER A 646 -34.23 -42.40 29.55
N ARG A 647 -33.96 -42.79 28.29
CA ARG A 647 -32.62 -43.19 27.84
C ARG A 647 -31.64 -42.02 27.93
N LYS A 648 -32.02 -40.83 27.46
CA LYS A 648 -31.17 -39.62 27.52
C LYS A 648 -30.89 -39.21 28.96
N LEU A 649 -31.90 -39.23 29.82
CA LEU A 649 -31.75 -38.98 31.25
C LEU A 649 -30.78 -39.97 31.90
N GLY A 650 -30.85 -41.26 31.53
CA GLY A 650 -29.90 -42.27 31.99
C GLY A 650 -28.44 -41.94 31.65
N TYR A 651 -28.16 -41.37 30.48
CA TYR A 651 -26.83 -40.90 30.12
C TYR A 651 -26.41 -39.66 30.93
N THR A 652 -27.31 -38.70 31.10
CA THR A 652 -27.04 -37.49 31.91
C THR A 652 -26.70 -37.84 33.36
N LEU A 653 -27.40 -38.82 33.94
CA LEU A 653 -27.25 -39.20 35.36
C LEU A 653 -26.15 -40.23 35.63
N GLN A 654 -25.44 -40.72 34.61
CA GLN A 654 -24.50 -41.84 34.75
C GLN A 654 -23.37 -41.58 35.76
N ASP A 655 -22.90 -40.34 35.87
CA ASP A 655 -21.84 -39.94 36.81
C ASP A 655 -22.38 -39.61 38.22
N PHE A 656 -23.68 -39.40 38.34
CA PHE A 656 -24.35 -38.88 39.53
C PHE A 656 -25.10 -39.97 40.31
N ALA A 657 -25.53 -41.03 39.64
CA ALA A 657 -26.35 -42.09 40.23
C ALA A 657 -26.03 -43.48 39.69
N LYS A 658 -26.18 -44.49 40.54
CA LYS A 658 -26.17 -45.90 40.12
C LYS A 658 -27.59 -46.37 39.85
N ARG A 659 -27.84 -46.86 38.63
CA ARG A 659 -29.11 -47.52 38.30
C ARG A 659 -29.13 -48.93 38.89
N LYS A 660 -30.10 -49.22 39.74
CA LYS A 660 -30.30 -50.53 40.38
C LYS A 660 -31.73 -51.03 40.21
N ARG A 661 -31.92 -52.34 40.36
CA ARG A 661 -33.24 -52.97 40.43
C ARG A 661 -33.51 -53.37 41.88
N ILE A 662 -34.59 -52.87 42.46
CA ILE A 662 -34.99 -53.16 43.84
C ILE A 662 -36.39 -53.79 43.85
N ARG A 663 -36.66 -54.63 44.85
CA ARG A 663 -38.00 -55.20 45.07
C ARG A 663 -38.79 -54.25 45.96
N LYS A 664 -39.93 -53.76 45.46
CA LYS A 664 -40.87 -52.91 46.19
C LYS A 664 -42.27 -53.47 45.96
N ASP A 665 -42.98 -53.80 47.03
CA ASP A 665 -44.35 -54.35 46.98
C ASP A 665 -44.48 -55.56 46.02
N ASP A 666 -43.54 -56.51 46.11
CA ASP A 666 -43.41 -57.69 45.23
C ASP A 666 -43.17 -57.44 43.73
N VAL A 667 -42.94 -56.18 43.32
CA VAL A 667 -42.57 -55.81 41.96
C VAL A 667 -41.12 -55.34 41.90
N LEU A 668 -40.36 -55.87 40.93
CA LEU A 668 -38.99 -55.45 40.67
C LEU A 668 -38.97 -54.12 39.89
N THR A 669 -38.59 -53.03 40.54
CA THR A 669 -38.60 -51.66 39.99
C THR A 669 -37.18 -51.13 39.81
N TYR A 670 -36.94 -50.37 38.74
CA TYR A 670 -35.67 -49.65 38.54
C TYR A 670 -35.64 -48.34 39.31
N VAL A 671 -34.53 -48.09 40.01
CA VAL A 671 -34.27 -46.85 40.76
C VAL A 671 -32.89 -46.30 40.42
N TYR A 672 -32.76 -44.98 40.50
CA TYR A 672 -31.49 -44.28 40.62
C TYR A 672 -31.15 -44.13 42.10
N GLU A 673 -29.99 -44.62 42.49
CA GLU A 673 -29.39 -44.36 43.80
C GLU A 673 -28.33 -43.26 43.62
N PHE A 674 -28.66 -42.05 44.08
CA PHE A 674 -27.84 -40.85 43.89
C PHE A 674 -26.72 -40.77 44.93
N LYS A 675 -25.64 -40.10 44.54
CA LYS A 675 -24.60 -39.66 45.47
C LYS A 675 -25.13 -38.53 46.35
N GLU A 676 -24.40 -38.24 47.43
CA GLU A 676 -24.68 -37.09 48.30
C GLU A 676 -24.69 -35.77 47.49
N LEU A 677 -25.56 -34.83 47.87
CA LEU A 677 -25.77 -33.57 47.13
C LEU A 677 -24.46 -32.81 46.88
N GLU A 678 -23.62 -32.67 47.91
CA GLU A 678 -22.33 -31.99 47.80
C GLU A 678 -21.34 -32.74 46.91
N GLU A 679 -21.39 -34.07 46.86
CA GLU A 679 -20.58 -34.85 45.92
C GLU A 679 -21.04 -34.61 44.48
N MET A 680 -22.35 -34.60 44.24
CA MET A 680 -22.90 -34.32 42.92
C MET A 680 -22.59 -32.90 42.44
N ARG A 681 -22.68 -31.88 43.31
CA ARG A 681 -22.28 -30.50 43.02
C ARG A 681 -20.80 -30.44 42.59
N ARG A 682 -19.91 -31.11 43.32
CA ARG A 682 -18.48 -31.21 42.94
C ARG A 682 -18.27 -31.93 41.62
N ILE A 683 -19.01 -33.01 41.33
CA ILE A 683 -18.93 -33.74 40.06
C ILE A 683 -19.37 -32.83 38.91
N PHE A 684 -20.48 -32.10 39.08
CA PHE A 684 -21.00 -31.20 38.06
C PHE A 684 -20.03 -30.03 37.81
N SER A 685 -19.50 -29.39 38.85
CA SER A 685 -18.47 -28.34 38.74
C SER A 685 -17.21 -28.84 38.04
N ARG A 686 -16.74 -30.05 38.37
CA ARG A 686 -15.59 -30.67 37.69
C ARG A 686 -15.85 -30.91 36.21
N LYS A 687 -17.08 -31.35 35.84
CA LYS A 687 -17.49 -31.59 34.46
C LYS A 687 -17.55 -30.31 33.63
N ILE A 688 -17.97 -29.19 34.24
CA ILE A 688 -17.95 -27.86 33.59
C ILE A 688 -16.54 -27.26 33.55
N GLY A 689 -15.67 -27.67 34.49
CA GLY A 689 -14.33 -27.14 34.67
C GLY A 689 -14.27 -25.85 35.49
N TYR A 690 -15.37 -25.49 36.16
CA TYR A 690 -15.54 -24.26 36.94
C TYR A 690 -16.22 -24.55 38.26
N ASP A 691 -15.85 -23.79 39.30
CA ASP A 691 -16.61 -23.78 40.54
C ASP A 691 -17.91 -23.01 40.30
N ILE A 692 -19.03 -23.65 40.62
CA ILE A 692 -20.38 -23.13 40.36
C ILE A 692 -20.99 -22.83 41.71
N GLU A 693 -21.61 -21.65 41.82
CA GLU A 693 -22.45 -21.31 42.96
C GLU A 693 -23.82 -22.00 42.77
N TYR A 694 -24.20 -22.84 43.74
CA TYR A 694 -25.40 -23.67 43.71
C TYR A 694 -26.49 -23.13 44.62
#